data_AF-A0A4W5K8P9-F1
#
_entry.id   AF-A0A4W5K8P9-F1
#
_cell.length_a   1.000
_cell.length_b   1.000
_cell.length_c   1.000
_cell.angle_alpha   90.00
_cell.angle_beta   90.00
_cell.angle_gamma   90.00
#
_symmetry.space_group_name_H-M   'P 1'
#
loop_
_entity.id
_entity.type
_entity.pdbx_description
1 polymer ?
#
loop_
_entity_poly.entity_id
_entity_poly.type
_entity_poly.pdbx_seq_one_letter_code
_entity_poly.pdbx_strand_id
1 'polypeptide(L)'
;MRTLVVGIGGMTNGGKSTMSSSLHLRIPNSCIIAQDAFFKDDSVVAVDSNGFKQYDVLDALHMDRMMSKIESWRKDPGSFLASQSLRTQCSVGEEVFVLIVEGFLIFNYGPLNELMDKRYFLEIPYDVCKERRGSRVYTPPDLPGYFDGYVWPRYLKNRQEMEDMVLDIVFLDGLKSKEDLLDYVYGDVTMEIQSLMVTKMRTALCLWIVMGVFCLGEVKGHKGHGGDRHQGQGLDHDRRHDNDRGHNHEHKQDHNHGHHHPEASDNGTKLVIQGNGGFAFSLYKQLVAQPDNQGKNVFFSPLSVSLALAALSVGARGQTHQQLFTGLGFNSSLLTQEQVDQALQSILTQLNQKTGVDLSIGSALFLHNTFKPHPEFLKDMKRFYRSEGFTVDFTNTAEAIDTINKYVGEKTRGKIDKLVKDLDPTTVMYLLSYIYFKGKWEIPFDSEDTKEDTFHVDDNTPVLVQMMSVKKRFSVYYDQEISTSILQLHYNESVSMMLALPEKGLASLEEVIGQNHITKWHRWMKARVYQVHVPKMSITTTYSLKDVLSGMGMPDIFSNGADFSGISEDLKVAVSEVAHQASLDVDEAGATAAAATGVVIMPLSFRHTPVLKFDRPFMVIVMDQETKSILFMGKIINPANK
;
A
#
# COMPACT_ATOMS: atom_id res chain seq x y z
N MET A 1 9.92 -7.30 -37.21
CA MET A 1 10.87 -6.38 -36.55
C MET A 1 10.17 -5.81 -35.33
N ARG A 2 10.79 -5.88 -34.15
CA ARG A 2 10.21 -5.41 -32.89
C ARG A 2 11.00 -4.21 -32.42
N THR A 3 10.32 -3.21 -31.87
CA THR A 3 10.95 -2.00 -31.34
C THR A 3 10.56 -1.83 -29.88
N LEU A 4 11.48 -1.33 -29.07
CA LEU A 4 11.26 -0.92 -27.69
C LEU A 4 11.83 0.48 -27.51
N VAL A 5 11.04 1.41 -26.96
CA VAL A 5 11.46 2.79 -26.68
C VAL A 5 11.55 2.99 -25.18
N VAL A 6 12.75 3.27 -24.69
CA VAL A 6 13.07 3.46 -23.28
C VAL A 6 13.39 4.93 -23.02
N GLY A 7 12.58 5.60 -22.20
CA GLY A 7 12.83 6.96 -21.74
C GLY A 7 13.70 6.98 -20.48
N ILE A 8 14.81 7.73 -20.49
CA ILE A 8 15.67 7.96 -19.32
C ILE A 8 15.68 9.46 -19.01
N GLY A 9 14.80 9.83 -18.08
CA GLY A 9 14.63 11.16 -17.55
C GLY A 9 15.42 11.41 -16.28
N GLY A 10 15.37 12.65 -15.81
CA GLY A 10 15.94 13.03 -14.52
C GLY A 10 16.37 14.48 -14.49
N MET A 11 16.85 14.92 -13.34
CA MET A 11 17.41 16.26 -13.19
C MET A 11 18.71 16.45 -14.00
N THR A 12 19.10 17.70 -14.27
CA THR A 12 20.46 18.01 -14.73
C THR A 12 21.50 17.44 -13.76
N ASN A 13 22.58 16.84 -14.29
CA ASN A 13 23.60 16.15 -13.49
C ASN A 13 23.09 15.00 -12.57
N GLY A 14 21.87 14.51 -12.80
CA GLY A 14 21.29 13.36 -12.09
C GLY A 14 21.87 12.00 -12.46
N GLY A 15 22.76 11.92 -13.47
CA GLY A 15 23.37 10.66 -13.93
C GLY A 15 22.73 10.01 -15.16
N LYS A 16 21.75 10.68 -15.79
CA LYS A 16 21.00 10.21 -16.98
C LYS A 16 21.90 9.70 -18.11
N SER A 17 22.81 10.55 -18.61
CA SER A 17 23.71 10.22 -19.73
C SER A 17 24.67 9.09 -19.42
N THR A 18 25.08 8.97 -18.16
CA THR A 18 25.86 7.82 -17.70
C THR A 18 25.01 6.56 -17.78
N MET A 19 23.78 6.58 -17.24
CA MET A 19 22.86 5.45 -17.28
C MET A 19 22.55 5.01 -18.72
N SER A 20 22.15 5.95 -19.58
CA SER A 20 21.82 5.67 -20.98
C SER A 20 23.00 5.08 -21.74
N SER A 21 24.20 5.63 -21.55
CA SER A 21 25.42 5.12 -22.20
C SER A 21 25.77 3.72 -21.72
N SER A 22 25.72 3.48 -20.41
CA SER A 22 25.98 2.17 -19.82
C SER A 22 24.94 1.12 -20.23
N LEU A 23 23.66 1.51 -20.33
CA LEU A 23 22.58 0.66 -20.79
C LEU A 23 22.75 0.30 -22.28
N HIS A 24 23.06 1.29 -23.12
CA HIS A 24 23.34 1.09 -24.55
C HIS A 24 24.50 0.11 -24.79
N LEU A 25 25.55 0.16 -23.96
CA LEU A 25 26.68 -0.77 -24.06
C LEU A 25 26.31 -2.22 -23.74
N ARG A 26 25.28 -2.44 -22.91
CA ARG A 26 24.82 -3.79 -22.52
C ARG A 26 23.71 -4.33 -23.41
N ILE A 27 22.90 -3.47 -24.02
CA ILE A 27 21.76 -3.88 -24.84
C ILE A 27 22.16 -3.92 -26.33
N PRO A 28 22.11 -5.09 -27.00
CA PRO A 28 22.39 -5.17 -28.42
C PRO A 28 21.33 -4.43 -29.25
N ASN A 29 21.68 -4.01 -30.47
CA ASN A 29 20.77 -3.34 -31.40
C ASN A 29 20.05 -2.12 -30.81
N SER A 30 20.74 -1.41 -29.90
CA SER A 30 20.23 -0.19 -29.28
C SER A 30 20.84 1.08 -29.87
N CYS A 31 20.18 2.22 -29.72
CA CYS A 31 20.75 3.55 -29.99
C CYS A 31 20.23 4.59 -29.01
N ILE A 32 20.95 5.70 -28.89
CA ILE A 32 20.59 6.82 -28.01
C ILE A 32 20.19 8.03 -28.85
N ILE A 33 19.05 8.65 -28.51
CA ILE A 33 18.69 10.00 -28.93
C ILE A 33 18.65 10.88 -27.68
N ALA A 34 19.67 11.75 -27.54
CA ALA A 34 19.78 12.69 -26.43
C ALA A 34 19.11 14.02 -26.76
N GLN A 35 18.27 14.51 -25.84
CA GLN A 35 17.59 15.81 -25.92
C GLN A 35 18.58 16.98 -26.12
N ASP A 36 19.78 16.88 -25.54
CA ASP A 36 20.82 17.91 -25.63
C ASP A 36 21.24 18.23 -27.09
N ALA A 37 21.05 17.30 -28.03
CA ALA A 37 21.34 17.52 -29.44
C ALA A 37 20.30 18.39 -30.19
N PHE A 38 19.23 18.78 -29.51
CA PHE A 38 18.08 19.48 -30.10
C PHE A 38 17.84 20.86 -29.48
N PHE A 39 18.77 21.39 -28.68
CA PHE A 39 18.69 22.78 -28.25
C PHE A 39 18.71 23.73 -29.45
N LYS A 40 17.89 24.77 -29.36
CA LYS A 40 17.97 25.92 -30.26
C LYS A 40 19.28 26.68 -29.99
N ASP A 41 19.71 27.47 -30.96
CA ASP A 41 20.90 28.32 -30.81
C ASP A 41 20.74 29.27 -29.61
N ASP A 42 21.82 29.53 -28.87
CA ASP A 42 21.78 30.40 -27.67
C ASP A 42 21.17 31.76 -27.98
N SER A 43 21.38 32.31 -29.20
CA SER A 43 20.85 33.61 -29.61
C SER A 43 19.31 33.69 -29.60
N VAL A 44 18.60 32.57 -29.74
CA VAL A 44 17.14 32.54 -29.79
C VAL A 44 16.49 32.03 -28.50
N VAL A 45 17.29 31.62 -27.51
CA VAL A 45 16.79 31.22 -26.18
C VAL A 45 16.40 32.48 -25.40
N ALA A 46 15.14 32.51 -24.93
CA ALA A 46 14.58 33.61 -24.17
C ALA A 46 15.38 33.88 -22.88
N VAL A 47 15.39 35.15 -22.47
CA VAL A 47 16.04 35.63 -21.25
C VAL A 47 14.97 36.23 -20.35
N ASP A 48 14.94 35.84 -19.08
CA ASP A 48 13.98 36.37 -18.11
C ASP A 48 14.39 37.76 -17.57
N SER A 49 13.56 38.32 -16.70
CA SER A 49 13.81 39.63 -16.07
C SER A 49 15.07 39.69 -15.21
N ASN A 50 15.61 38.54 -14.79
CA ASN A 50 16.82 38.43 -13.99
C ASN A 50 18.08 38.22 -14.87
N GLY A 51 17.93 38.22 -16.20
CA GLY A 51 19.02 37.96 -17.14
C GLY A 51 19.32 36.47 -17.32
N PHE A 52 18.46 35.57 -16.82
CA PHE A 52 18.66 34.14 -16.89
C PHE A 52 18.10 33.55 -18.19
N LYS A 53 18.93 32.78 -18.90
CA LYS A 53 18.53 32.05 -20.11
C LYS A 53 17.56 30.93 -19.77
N GLN A 54 16.50 30.78 -20.54
CA GLN A 54 15.43 29.82 -20.24
C GLN A 54 15.62 28.47 -20.93
N TYR A 55 16.67 27.72 -20.56
CA TYR A 55 16.95 26.41 -21.16
C TYR A 55 16.00 25.29 -20.70
N ASP A 56 15.44 25.41 -19.48
CA ASP A 56 14.59 24.37 -18.88
C ASP A 56 13.10 24.44 -19.31
N VAL A 57 12.83 24.85 -20.55
CA VAL A 57 11.49 24.89 -21.16
C VAL A 57 11.48 24.20 -22.52
N LEU A 58 10.36 23.60 -22.91
CA LEU A 58 10.24 22.92 -24.22
C LEU A 58 10.47 23.86 -25.41
N ASP A 59 10.15 25.14 -25.27
CA ASP A 59 10.38 26.15 -26.31
C ASP A 59 11.86 26.39 -26.61
N ALA A 60 12.78 25.98 -25.74
CA ALA A 60 14.22 26.04 -25.99
C ALA A 60 14.72 24.87 -26.88
N LEU A 61 13.84 23.93 -27.23
CA LEU A 61 14.17 22.71 -27.97
C LEU A 61 13.48 22.66 -29.34
N HIS A 62 14.15 22.07 -30.33
CA HIS A 62 13.57 21.65 -31.60
C HIS A 62 12.88 20.29 -31.45
N MET A 63 11.77 20.26 -30.71
CA MET A 63 11.01 19.01 -30.43
C MET A 63 10.46 18.36 -31.70
N ASP A 64 10.13 19.16 -32.72
CA ASP A 64 9.74 18.71 -34.06
C ASP A 64 10.85 17.88 -34.74
N ARG A 65 12.10 18.35 -34.69
CA ARG A 65 13.26 17.64 -35.24
C ARG A 65 13.58 16.38 -34.45
N MET A 66 13.43 16.43 -33.13
CA MET A 66 13.61 15.27 -32.26
C MET A 66 12.59 14.17 -32.59
N MET A 67 11.31 14.52 -32.69
CA MET A 67 10.24 13.58 -33.06
C MET A 67 10.45 13.01 -34.47
N SER A 68 10.83 13.84 -35.44
CA SER A 68 11.14 13.38 -36.80
C SER A 68 12.27 12.34 -36.82
N LYS A 69 13.31 12.54 -35.99
CA LYS A 69 14.40 11.56 -35.85
C LYS A 69 13.93 10.25 -35.21
N ILE A 70 13.07 10.32 -34.19
CA ILE A 70 12.50 9.14 -33.52
C ILE A 70 11.59 8.36 -34.49
N GLU A 71 10.75 9.05 -35.25
CA GLU A 71 9.87 8.42 -36.25
C GLU A 71 10.66 7.77 -37.40
N SER A 72 11.75 8.42 -37.84
CA SER A 72 12.68 7.82 -38.81
C SER A 72 13.27 6.51 -38.29
N TRP A 73 13.69 6.48 -37.02
CA TRP A 73 14.13 5.24 -36.38
C TRP A 73 13.00 4.21 -36.28
N ARG A 74 11.78 4.59 -35.86
CA ARG A 74 10.66 3.63 -35.74
C ARG A 74 10.29 2.98 -37.07
N LYS A 75 10.41 3.74 -38.17
CA LYS A 75 10.08 3.26 -39.52
C LYS A 75 11.07 2.22 -40.01
N ASP A 76 12.37 2.42 -39.79
CA ASP A 76 13.42 1.47 -40.16
C ASP A 76 14.67 1.58 -39.24
N PRO A 77 14.62 0.95 -38.06
CA PRO A 77 15.72 0.90 -37.09
C PRO A 77 17.01 0.32 -37.67
N GLY A 78 16.91 -0.67 -38.56
CA GLY A 78 18.07 -1.35 -39.14
C GLY A 78 18.88 -0.42 -40.03
N SER A 79 18.21 0.23 -41.00
CA SER A 79 18.86 1.23 -41.84
C SER A 79 19.31 2.46 -41.05
N PHE A 80 18.54 2.86 -40.03
CA PHE A 80 18.91 3.97 -39.16
C PHE A 80 20.23 3.70 -38.42
N LEU A 81 20.40 2.51 -37.85
CA LEU A 81 21.64 2.11 -37.16
C LEU A 81 22.82 2.01 -38.13
N ALA A 82 22.61 1.45 -39.32
CA ALA A 82 23.64 1.35 -40.35
C ALA A 82 24.16 2.73 -40.80
N SER A 83 23.26 3.73 -40.89
CA SER A 83 23.62 5.12 -41.23
C SER A 83 24.47 5.83 -40.17
N GLN A 84 24.47 5.33 -38.92
CA GLN A 84 25.23 5.92 -37.80
C GLN A 84 26.57 5.21 -37.52
N SER A 85 27.03 4.31 -38.39
CA SER A 85 28.32 3.60 -38.27
C SER A 85 28.46 2.75 -36.99
N LEU A 86 27.35 2.38 -36.35
CA LEU A 86 27.35 1.54 -35.15
C LEU A 86 27.48 0.07 -35.55
N ARG A 87 28.51 -0.63 -35.04
CA ARG A 87 28.78 -2.05 -35.33
C ARG A 87 27.60 -2.91 -34.87
N THR A 88 26.81 -3.41 -35.81
CA THR A 88 25.91 -4.54 -35.58
C THR A 88 26.74 -5.82 -35.48
N GLN A 89 26.75 -6.47 -34.32
CA GLN A 89 27.19 -7.87 -34.23
C GLN A 89 26.07 -8.75 -34.80
N CYS A 90 26.03 -8.89 -36.14
CA CYS A 90 24.95 -9.58 -36.83
C CYS A 90 25.12 -11.11 -36.80
N SER A 91 24.09 -11.79 -36.29
CA SER A 91 23.70 -13.13 -36.76
C SER A 91 22.20 -13.15 -36.99
N VAL A 92 21.77 -13.76 -38.09
CA VAL A 92 20.40 -13.68 -38.63
C VAL A 92 19.39 -14.38 -37.72
N GLY A 93 18.54 -13.63 -37.01
CA GLY A 93 17.38 -14.16 -36.27
C GLY A 93 16.60 -13.09 -35.49
N GLU A 94 15.26 -13.22 -35.44
CA GLU A 94 14.24 -12.39 -34.76
C GLU A 94 14.72 -11.29 -33.76
N GLU A 95 15.12 -10.12 -34.28
CA GLU A 95 15.70 -9.04 -33.46
C GLU A 95 14.68 -8.04 -32.89
N VAL A 96 14.94 -7.58 -31.65
CA VAL A 96 14.30 -6.43 -31.00
C VAL A 96 15.30 -5.26 -31.06
N PHE A 97 14.86 -4.12 -31.59
CA PHE A 97 15.64 -2.88 -31.63
C PHE A 97 15.23 -1.97 -30.48
N VAL A 98 16.20 -1.39 -29.77
CA VAL A 98 15.93 -0.56 -28.59
C VAL A 98 16.35 0.88 -28.80
N LEU A 99 15.41 1.82 -28.72
CA LEU A 99 15.72 3.23 -28.73
C LEU A 99 15.72 3.75 -27.29
N ILE A 100 16.85 4.29 -26.86
CA ILE A 100 16.97 5.01 -25.59
C ILE A 100 16.82 6.49 -25.87
N VAL A 101 15.76 7.10 -25.35
CA VAL A 101 15.53 8.55 -25.42
C VAL A 101 15.88 9.15 -24.09
N GLU A 102 16.86 10.05 -24.05
CA GLU A 102 17.31 10.67 -22.81
C GLU A 102 17.16 12.18 -22.80
N GLY A 103 16.91 12.75 -21.62
CA GLY A 103 16.82 14.19 -21.42
C GLY A 103 16.07 14.54 -20.15
N PHE A 104 16.04 15.80 -19.76
CA PHE A 104 15.42 16.22 -18.51
C PHE A 104 13.98 16.75 -18.69
N LEU A 105 13.55 17.04 -19.93
CA LEU A 105 12.17 17.43 -20.28
C LEU A 105 11.45 16.40 -21.15
N ILE A 106 12.03 15.22 -21.38
CA ILE A 106 11.48 14.25 -22.34
C ILE A 106 10.09 13.75 -21.95
N PHE A 107 9.77 13.77 -20.65
CA PHE A 107 8.45 13.37 -20.15
C PHE A 107 7.45 14.53 -20.04
N ASN A 108 7.91 15.77 -20.27
CA ASN A 108 7.04 16.95 -20.32
C ASN A 108 6.37 17.14 -21.69
N TYR A 109 6.74 16.34 -22.69
CA TYR A 109 6.22 16.46 -24.04
C TYR A 109 5.29 15.29 -24.40
N GLY A 110 3.99 15.55 -24.36
CA GLY A 110 2.93 14.56 -24.57
C GLY A 110 3.12 13.63 -25.80
N PRO A 111 3.40 14.16 -27.00
CA PRO A 111 3.59 13.31 -28.19
C PRO A 111 4.74 12.31 -28.06
N LEU A 112 5.81 12.66 -27.33
CA LEU A 112 6.92 11.74 -27.09
C LEU A 112 6.55 10.67 -26.06
N ASN A 113 5.76 11.04 -25.05
CA ASN A 113 5.28 10.08 -24.04
C ASN A 113 4.49 8.94 -24.69
N GLU A 114 3.67 9.21 -25.71
CA GLU A 114 2.89 8.17 -26.40
C GLU A 114 3.75 7.11 -27.11
N LEU A 115 5.03 7.41 -27.37
CA LEU A 115 5.94 6.49 -28.05
C LEU A 115 6.75 5.60 -27.11
N MET A 116 6.78 5.91 -25.80
CA MET A 116 7.64 5.24 -24.83
C MET A 116 6.97 3.99 -24.23
N ASP A 117 7.73 2.90 -24.19
CA ASP A 117 7.32 1.62 -23.59
C ASP A 117 7.77 1.50 -22.13
N LYS A 118 8.92 2.07 -21.78
CA LYS A 118 9.48 2.13 -20.42
C LYS A 118 9.95 3.55 -20.11
N ARG A 119 9.78 3.99 -18.85
CA ARG A 119 10.15 5.34 -18.40
C ARG A 119 10.85 5.27 -17.04
N TYR A 120 12.09 5.73 -16.99
CA TYR A 120 12.89 5.83 -15.78
C TYR A 120 13.25 7.28 -15.51
N PHE A 121 13.24 7.72 -14.25
CA PHE A 121 13.59 9.08 -13.88
C PHE A 121 14.57 9.10 -12.71
N LEU A 122 15.78 9.62 -12.94
CA LEU A 122 16.81 9.72 -11.90
C LEU A 122 16.61 10.96 -11.03
N GLU A 123 16.52 10.74 -9.71
CA GLU A 123 16.33 11.78 -8.70
C GLU A 123 17.56 11.92 -7.81
N ILE A 124 17.93 13.16 -7.52
CA ILE A 124 18.95 13.49 -6.52
C ILE A 124 18.48 14.69 -5.68
N PRO A 125 18.89 14.78 -4.40
CA PRO A 125 18.60 15.94 -3.56
C PRO A 125 19.17 17.23 -4.13
N TYR A 126 18.58 18.36 -3.70
CA TYR A 126 18.99 19.71 -4.10
C TYR A 126 20.50 19.95 -3.92
N ASP A 127 21.05 19.66 -2.73
CA ASP A 127 22.45 19.97 -2.41
C ASP A 127 23.41 19.19 -3.33
N VAL A 128 23.12 17.91 -3.55
CA VAL A 128 23.90 17.04 -4.44
C VAL A 128 23.82 17.53 -5.88
N CYS A 129 22.63 17.96 -6.33
CA CYS A 129 22.47 18.53 -7.66
C CYS A 129 23.26 19.84 -7.82
N LYS A 130 23.19 20.71 -6.81
CA LYS A 130 23.89 22.00 -6.79
C LYS A 130 25.40 21.81 -6.85
N GLU A 131 25.94 20.90 -6.05
CA GLU A 131 27.36 20.56 -6.04
C GLU A 131 27.82 19.97 -7.38
N ARG A 132 27.10 18.97 -7.89
CA ARG A 132 27.42 18.34 -9.19
C ARG A 132 27.31 19.31 -10.36
N ARG A 133 26.41 20.29 -10.28
CA ARG A 133 26.29 21.34 -11.30
C ARG A 133 27.39 22.39 -11.16
N GLY A 134 27.71 22.81 -9.94
CA GLY A 134 28.77 23.78 -9.66
C GLY A 134 30.17 23.31 -10.08
N SER A 135 30.39 22.00 -10.13
CA SER A 135 31.65 21.40 -10.61
C SER A 135 31.73 21.24 -12.14
N ARG A 136 30.63 21.49 -12.87
CA ARG A 136 30.58 21.31 -14.33
C ARG A 136 30.77 22.64 -15.06
N VAL A 137 31.56 22.61 -16.15
CA VAL A 137 31.75 23.77 -17.02
C VAL A 137 30.68 23.79 -18.10
N TYR A 138 29.78 24.78 -18.06
CA TYR A 138 28.78 25.04 -19.09
C TYR A 138 29.30 26.07 -20.11
N THR A 139 28.76 26.03 -21.33
CA THR A 139 29.03 27.01 -22.37
C THR A 139 27.70 27.50 -22.95
N PRO A 140 27.29 28.76 -22.69
CA PRO A 140 27.94 29.74 -21.81
C PRO A 140 27.91 29.31 -20.33
N PRO A 141 28.81 29.84 -19.47
CA PRO A 141 28.83 29.50 -18.04
C PRO A 141 27.59 30.02 -17.32
N ASP A 142 27.15 29.29 -16.29
CA ASP A 142 26.03 29.69 -15.44
C ASP A 142 26.30 31.05 -14.78
N LEU A 143 25.32 31.97 -14.85
CA LEU A 143 25.38 33.23 -14.11
C LEU A 143 25.26 32.98 -12.60
N PRO A 144 25.84 33.84 -11.74
CA PRO A 144 25.66 33.74 -10.30
C PRO A 144 24.17 33.68 -9.91
N GLY A 145 23.80 32.70 -9.09
CA GLY A 145 22.42 32.49 -8.66
C GLY A 145 21.49 31.82 -9.68
N TYR A 146 21.96 31.51 -10.90
CA TYR A 146 21.13 30.90 -11.95
C TYR A 146 20.52 29.56 -11.52
N PHE A 147 21.26 28.73 -10.79
CA PHE A 147 20.74 27.44 -10.32
C PHE A 147 19.58 27.62 -9.32
N ASP A 148 19.77 28.49 -8.34
CA ASP A 148 18.79 28.72 -7.25
C ASP A 148 17.59 29.54 -7.73
N GLY A 149 17.84 30.52 -8.59
CA GLY A 149 16.84 31.46 -9.08
C GLY A 149 16.04 30.96 -10.28
N TYR A 150 16.57 30.00 -11.04
CA TYR A 150 15.91 29.51 -12.26
C TYR A 150 15.88 27.98 -12.37
N VAL A 151 17.03 27.31 -12.41
CA VAL A 151 17.11 25.88 -12.78
C VAL A 151 16.33 24.99 -11.78
N TRP A 152 16.53 25.17 -10.48
CA TRP A 152 15.87 24.34 -9.46
C TRP A 152 14.36 24.61 -9.35
N PRO A 153 13.89 25.87 -9.25
CA PRO A 153 12.45 26.15 -9.30
C PRO A 153 11.80 25.62 -10.58
N ARG A 154 12.49 25.73 -11.73
CA ARG A 154 11.95 25.28 -12.99
C ARG A 154 11.88 23.75 -13.08
N TYR A 155 12.88 23.05 -12.56
CA TYR A 155 12.80 21.60 -12.38
C TYR A 155 11.62 21.17 -11.53
N LEU A 156 11.39 21.80 -10.37
CA LEU A 156 10.26 21.45 -9.50
C LEU A 156 8.92 21.62 -10.24
N LYS A 157 8.79 22.70 -11.01
CA LYS A 157 7.62 22.92 -11.85
C LYS A 157 7.47 21.85 -12.93
N ASN A 158 8.53 21.60 -13.70
CA ASN A 158 8.52 20.58 -14.76
C ASN A 158 8.28 19.18 -14.19
N ARG A 159 8.78 18.88 -12.99
CA ARG A 159 8.53 17.62 -12.28
C ARG A 159 7.05 17.47 -11.98
N GLN A 160 6.42 18.49 -11.41
CA GLN A 160 4.98 18.46 -11.14
C GLN A 160 4.18 18.23 -12.43
N GLU A 161 4.47 19.01 -13.49
CA GLU A 161 3.80 18.86 -14.79
C GLU A 161 3.99 17.45 -15.37
N MET A 162 5.19 16.88 -15.25
CA MET A 162 5.50 15.53 -15.68
C MET A 162 4.71 14.47 -14.90
N GLU A 163 4.67 14.57 -13.58
CA GLU A 163 3.94 13.64 -12.70
C GLU A 163 2.43 13.68 -12.97
N ASP A 164 1.88 14.84 -13.35
CA ASP A 164 0.48 15.00 -13.75
C ASP A 164 0.19 14.38 -15.14
N MET A 165 1.17 14.43 -16.06
CA MET A 165 1.02 13.92 -17.43
C MET A 165 1.29 12.43 -17.59
N VAL A 166 2.17 11.85 -16.77
CA VAL A 166 2.72 10.50 -17.00
C VAL A 166 2.65 9.64 -15.75
N LEU A 167 1.81 8.60 -15.80
CA LEU A 167 1.47 7.80 -14.61
C LEU A 167 2.40 6.60 -14.37
N ASP A 168 3.27 6.21 -15.31
CA ASP A 168 4.05 4.96 -15.27
C ASP A 168 5.58 5.16 -15.25
N ILE A 169 6.04 6.32 -14.79
CA ILE A 169 7.47 6.58 -14.53
C ILE A 169 7.96 5.74 -13.33
N VAL A 170 9.14 5.13 -13.48
CA VAL A 170 9.91 4.49 -12.42
C VAL A 170 10.96 5.48 -11.91
N PHE A 171 10.79 5.94 -10.67
CA PHE A 171 11.73 6.85 -10.03
C PHE A 171 12.92 6.09 -9.44
N LEU A 172 14.12 6.51 -9.81
CA LEU A 172 15.38 5.90 -9.43
C LEU A 172 16.16 6.83 -8.50
N ASP A 173 16.60 6.29 -7.37
CA ASP A 173 17.46 7.01 -6.44
C ASP A 173 18.88 7.16 -7.01
N GLY A 174 19.21 8.35 -7.50
CA GLY A 174 20.50 8.71 -8.09
C GLY A 174 21.66 8.82 -7.09
N LEU A 175 21.44 8.49 -5.81
CA LEU A 175 22.48 8.32 -4.79
C LEU A 175 23.00 6.88 -4.70
N LYS A 176 22.28 5.91 -5.26
CA LYS A 176 22.74 4.51 -5.34
C LYS A 176 23.96 4.35 -6.25
N SER A 177 24.66 3.23 -6.11
CA SER A 177 25.79 2.91 -6.98
C SER A 177 25.34 2.84 -8.45
N LYS A 178 26.26 3.16 -9.37
CA LYS A 178 25.96 3.15 -10.80
C LYS A 178 25.62 1.74 -11.27
N GLU A 179 26.30 0.75 -10.70
CA GLU A 179 26.13 -0.67 -10.97
C GLU A 179 24.74 -1.14 -10.55
N ASP A 180 24.29 -0.83 -9.33
CA ASP A 180 22.96 -1.26 -8.85
C ASP A 180 21.83 -0.66 -9.69
N LEU A 181 21.93 0.64 -10.01
CA LEU A 181 20.94 1.31 -10.85
C LEU A 181 20.93 0.72 -12.26
N LEU A 182 22.11 0.43 -12.81
CA LEU A 182 22.25 -0.15 -14.15
C LEU A 182 21.71 -1.57 -14.19
N ASP A 183 22.02 -2.40 -13.20
CA ASP A 183 21.57 -3.79 -13.12
C ASP A 183 20.04 -3.84 -13.00
N TYR A 184 19.44 -2.94 -12.22
CA TYR A 184 17.98 -2.81 -12.13
C TYR A 184 17.35 -2.45 -13.48
N VAL A 185 17.80 -1.35 -14.10
CA VAL A 185 17.22 -0.87 -15.37
C VAL A 185 17.48 -1.88 -16.48
N TYR A 186 18.69 -2.44 -16.56
CA TYR A 186 19.04 -3.46 -17.53
C TYR A 186 18.20 -4.72 -17.37
N GLY A 187 17.97 -5.19 -16.13
CA GLY A 187 17.12 -6.33 -15.84
C GLY A 187 15.69 -6.12 -16.33
N ASP A 188 15.07 -4.99 -15.97
CA ASP A 188 13.69 -4.68 -16.37
C ASP A 188 13.55 -4.51 -17.90
N VAL A 189 14.48 -3.82 -18.55
CA VAL A 189 14.48 -3.68 -20.01
C VAL A 189 14.71 -5.02 -20.70
N THR A 190 15.59 -5.88 -20.16
CA THR A 190 15.85 -7.22 -20.72
C THR A 190 14.64 -8.12 -20.60
N MET A 191 13.89 -8.05 -19.49
CA MET A 191 12.63 -8.77 -19.34
C MET A 191 11.61 -8.34 -20.40
N GLU A 192 11.52 -7.05 -20.71
CA GLU A 192 10.64 -6.55 -21.77
C GLU A 192 11.08 -7.03 -23.16
N ILE A 193 12.38 -7.00 -23.44
CA ILE A 193 12.94 -7.57 -24.68
C ILE A 193 12.58 -9.05 -24.80
N GLN A 194 12.73 -9.83 -23.73
CA GLN A 194 12.36 -11.24 -23.70
C GLN A 194 10.86 -11.46 -23.91
N SER A 195 10.00 -10.65 -23.28
CA SER A 195 8.54 -10.66 -23.48
C SER A 195 8.18 -10.46 -24.95
N LEU A 196 8.78 -9.45 -25.58
CA LEU A 196 8.60 -9.18 -27.01
C LEU A 196 9.06 -10.37 -27.87
N MET A 197 10.13 -11.07 -27.48
CA MET A 197 10.59 -12.30 -28.14
C MET A 197 9.62 -13.48 -27.98
N VAL A 198 9.18 -13.76 -26.75
CA VAL A 198 8.32 -14.91 -26.38
C VAL A 198 6.90 -14.80 -26.92
N THR A 199 6.41 -13.60 -27.25
CA THR A 199 5.08 -13.38 -27.85
C THR A 199 4.89 -14.16 -29.17
N LYS A 200 5.98 -14.57 -29.86
CA LYS A 200 5.91 -15.57 -30.95
C LYS A 200 6.12 -17.02 -30.54
N MET A 201 6.82 -17.34 -29.46
CA MET A 201 6.97 -18.75 -29.06
C MET A 201 5.61 -19.38 -28.84
N ARG A 202 4.58 -18.69 -28.33
CA ARG A 202 3.23 -19.28 -28.21
C ARG A 202 2.48 -19.45 -29.55
N THR A 203 2.72 -18.58 -30.54
CA THR A 203 2.14 -18.72 -31.90
C THR A 203 2.92 -19.71 -32.77
N ALA A 204 4.23 -19.82 -32.60
CA ALA A 204 5.09 -20.79 -33.26
C ALA A 204 5.03 -22.17 -32.59
N LEU A 205 4.84 -22.27 -31.26
CA LEU A 205 4.64 -23.53 -30.53
C LEU A 205 3.25 -24.13 -30.82
N CYS A 206 2.22 -23.32 -31.13
CA CYS A 206 0.98 -23.84 -31.71
C CYS A 206 1.17 -24.44 -33.11
N LEU A 207 2.16 -23.95 -33.88
CA LEU A 207 2.55 -24.54 -35.17
C LEU A 207 3.56 -25.70 -35.03
N TRP A 208 4.36 -25.72 -33.96
CA TRP A 208 5.36 -26.76 -33.69
C TRP A 208 4.80 -27.97 -32.94
N ILE A 209 3.75 -27.84 -32.13
CA ILE A 209 3.03 -29.02 -31.59
C ILE A 209 2.36 -29.81 -32.72
N VAL A 210 2.09 -29.19 -33.88
CA VAL A 210 1.60 -29.86 -35.09
C VAL A 210 2.74 -30.56 -35.88
N MET A 211 4.01 -30.25 -35.64
CA MET A 211 5.16 -30.77 -36.42
C MET A 211 6.24 -31.52 -35.60
N GLY A 212 6.29 -31.35 -34.28
CA GLY A 212 7.35 -31.83 -33.38
C GLY A 212 7.10 -33.18 -32.71
N VAL A 213 6.34 -34.07 -33.35
CA VAL A 213 6.31 -35.52 -33.05
C VAL A 213 7.56 -36.23 -33.63
N PHE A 214 8.41 -35.51 -34.38
CA PHE A 214 9.65 -36.04 -34.93
C PHE A 214 10.89 -35.42 -34.28
N CYS A 215 11.72 -36.32 -33.72
CA CYS A 215 13.14 -36.17 -33.37
C CYS A 215 13.51 -35.87 -31.90
N LEU A 216 13.81 -36.97 -31.21
CA LEU A 216 14.58 -37.15 -29.97
C LEU A 216 16.10 -36.86 -30.13
N GLY A 217 16.78 -36.65 -29.00
CA GLY A 217 18.23 -36.93 -28.78
C GLY A 217 19.01 -35.79 -28.11
N GLU A 218 19.29 -35.84 -26.79
CA GLU A 218 20.62 -36.15 -26.16
C GLU A 218 21.75 -35.12 -26.44
N VAL A 219 22.66 -34.63 -25.56
CA VAL A 219 23.22 -35.00 -24.24
C VAL A 219 24.28 -33.93 -23.80
N LYS A 220 24.51 -33.76 -22.47
CA LYS A 220 25.72 -33.31 -21.65
C LYS A 220 26.70 -32.21 -22.19
N GLY A 221 27.37 -31.32 -21.44
CA GLY A 221 27.77 -31.18 -20.01
C GLY A 221 29.31 -31.02 -19.89
N HIS A 222 29.86 -29.97 -19.22
CA HIS A 222 31.22 -29.82 -18.58
C HIS A 222 31.39 -28.34 -18.10
N LYS A 223 31.79 -27.92 -16.88
CA LYS A 223 32.88 -28.15 -15.89
C LYS A 223 34.26 -27.51 -16.20
N GLY A 224 34.77 -26.70 -15.23
CA GLY A 224 36.19 -26.32 -14.99
C GLY A 224 36.32 -24.92 -14.34
N HIS A 225 36.62 -24.78 -13.03
CA HIS A 225 37.96 -24.63 -12.38
C HIS A 225 38.73 -23.35 -12.77
N GLY A 226 39.35 -22.54 -11.90
CA GLY A 226 39.58 -22.56 -10.45
C GLY A 226 40.69 -21.53 -10.10
N GLY A 227 40.76 -21.12 -8.81
CA GLY A 227 41.94 -20.61 -8.07
C GLY A 227 42.58 -19.27 -8.50
N ASP A 228 43.33 -18.54 -7.69
CA ASP A 228 43.53 -18.46 -6.24
C ASP A 228 44.42 -17.22 -5.99
N ARG A 229 44.23 -16.59 -4.82
CA ARG A 229 45.09 -15.69 -4.01
C ARG A 229 46.38 -15.06 -4.55
N HIS A 230 46.64 -13.80 -4.14
CA HIS A 230 47.89 -13.43 -3.43
C HIS A 230 47.73 -12.17 -2.55
N GLN A 231 48.40 -12.21 -1.38
CA GLN A 231 48.53 -11.22 -0.31
C GLN A 231 49.73 -10.26 -0.50
N GLY A 232 49.70 -9.13 0.22
CA GLY A 232 50.87 -8.36 0.69
C GLY A 232 50.40 -7.03 1.31
N GLN A 233 50.21 -6.89 2.63
CA GLN A 233 51.16 -6.58 3.72
C GLN A 233 51.84 -5.20 3.70
N GLY A 234 51.65 -4.48 4.83
CA GLY A 234 52.56 -3.50 5.45
C GLY A 234 52.28 -2.03 5.12
N LEU A 235 52.39 -1.03 6.00
CA LEU A 235 52.89 -0.91 7.38
C LEU A 235 52.42 0.44 7.97
N ASP A 236 52.51 0.53 9.30
CA ASP A 236 52.12 1.63 10.21
C ASP A 236 52.74 3.01 9.98
N HIS A 237 52.06 4.06 10.49
CA HIS A 237 52.63 5.02 11.46
C HIS A 237 51.57 6.00 12.03
N ASP A 238 51.20 5.80 13.30
CA ASP A 238 51.42 6.72 14.43
C ASP A 238 51.32 8.26 14.21
N ARG A 239 50.33 8.93 14.84
CA ARG A 239 50.52 9.77 16.06
C ARG A 239 49.30 10.64 16.43
N ARG A 240 49.21 10.82 17.75
CA ARG A 240 48.21 11.46 18.61
C ARG A 240 48.19 12.99 18.58
N HIS A 241 47.08 13.51 19.11
CA HIS A 241 46.87 14.65 20.05
C HIS A 241 45.67 15.49 19.56
N ASP A 242 44.80 16.11 20.36
CA ASP A 242 44.33 16.05 21.75
C ASP A 242 43.33 17.22 21.87
N ASN A 243 42.26 17.09 22.67
CA ASN A 243 41.51 18.18 23.34
C ASN A 243 40.82 19.28 22.49
N ASP A 244 39.74 19.94 22.89
CA ASP A 244 38.98 20.01 24.13
C ASP A 244 37.58 20.63 23.84
N ARG A 245 36.63 20.41 24.76
CA ARG A 245 35.50 21.25 25.27
C ARG A 245 34.98 22.41 24.39
N GLY A 246 33.68 22.71 24.28
CA GLY A 246 32.53 22.49 25.16
C GLY A 246 31.63 23.75 25.14
N HIS A 247 30.38 23.58 25.61
CA HIS A 247 29.41 24.57 26.11
C HIS A 247 28.07 24.78 25.36
N ASN A 248 27.03 24.55 26.17
CA ASN A 248 25.59 24.84 26.08
C ASN A 248 25.26 26.32 25.78
N HIS A 249 24.03 26.58 25.30
CA HIS A 249 22.99 27.25 26.10
C HIS A 249 21.61 27.25 25.42
N GLU A 250 20.59 26.92 26.21
CA GLU A 250 19.16 27.11 25.98
C GLU A 250 18.76 28.60 26.01
N HIS A 251 17.66 28.96 25.35
CA HIS A 251 16.73 29.98 25.86
C HIS A 251 15.30 29.77 25.33
N LYS A 252 14.35 29.62 26.27
CA LYS A 252 12.90 29.76 26.09
C LYS A 252 12.49 31.23 26.06
N GLN A 253 11.40 31.56 25.35
CA GLN A 253 10.43 32.56 25.78
C GLN A 253 9.06 32.37 25.13
N ASP A 254 8.02 32.38 25.99
CA ASP A 254 6.60 32.29 25.71
C ASP A 254 6.01 33.60 25.17
N HIS A 255 5.02 33.52 24.28
CA HIS A 255 3.91 34.47 24.24
C HIS A 255 2.61 33.79 23.78
N ASN A 256 1.57 33.94 24.60
CA ASN A 256 0.23 33.39 24.46
C ASN A 256 -0.71 34.44 23.84
N HIS A 257 -1.32 34.13 22.69
CA HIS A 257 -2.54 34.80 22.22
C HIS A 257 -3.48 33.75 21.64
N GLY A 258 -4.70 33.72 22.19
CA GLY A 258 -5.75 32.79 21.80
C GLY A 258 -6.23 33.01 20.36
N HIS A 259 -5.99 32.01 19.53
CA HIS A 259 -6.73 31.74 18.31
C HIS A 259 -7.33 30.33 18.43
N HIS A 260 -8.63 30.19 18.21
CA HIS A 260 -9.25 28.90 17.95
C HIS A 260 -8.56 28.28 16.71
N HIS A 261 -7.66 27.33 16.93
CA HIS A 261 -6.97 26.58 15.88
C HIS A 261 -7.84 25.38 15.45
N PRO A 262 -8.23 25.28 14.16
CA PRO A 262 -8.71 24.03 13.58
C PRO A 262 -7.62 22.93 13.53
N GLU A 263 -6.35 23.30 13.72
CA GLU A 263 -5.19 22.41 13.55
C GLU A 263 -4.97 21.43 14.72
N ALA A 264 -5.38 21.77 15.95
CA ALA A 264 -5.17 20.90 17.12
C ALA A 264 -6.09 19.66 17.12
N SER A 265 -7.31 19.80 16.60
CA SER A 265 -8.29 18.71 16.47
C SER A 265 -7.88 17.70 15.38
N ASP A 266 -7.28 18.18 14.29
CA ASP A 266 -6.79 17.33 13.20
C ASP A 266 -5.57 16.49 13.62
N ASN A 267 -4.66 17.07 14.40
CA ASN A 267 -3.47 16.35 14.89
C ASN A 267 -3.83 15.23 15.88
N GLY A 268 -4.75 15.49 16.84
CA GLY A 268 -5.20 14.47 17.78
C GLY A 268 -5.87 13.27 17.09
N THR A 269 -6.70 13.55 16.09
CA THR A 269 -7.36 12.51 15.28
C THR A 269 -6.34 11.66 14.52
N LYS A 270 -5.34 12.28 13.89
CA LYS A 270 -4.24 11.57 13.21
C LYS A 270 -3.45 10.65 14.14
N LEU A 271 -3.12 11.11 15.35
CA LEU A 271 -2.42 10.29 16.35
C LEU A 271 -3.26 9.10 16.80
N VAL A 272 -4.58 9.27 16.98
CA VAL A 272 -5.50 8.18 17.31
C VAL A 272 -5.59 7.16 16.18
N ILE A 273 -5.70 7.61 14.93
CA ILE A 273 -5.68 6.73 13.74
C ILE A 273 -4.36 5.96 13.66
N GLN A 274 -3.23 6.63 13.92
CA GLN A 274 -1.91 6.00 13.93
C GLN A 274 -1.80 4.93 15.03
N GLY A 275 -2.25 5.25 16.25
CA GLY A 275 -2.31 4.33 17.38
C GLY A 275 -3.17 3.10 17.08
N ASN A 276 -4.37 3.31 16.53
CA ASN A 276 -5.27 2.23 16.09
C ASN A 276 -4.65 1.36 14.99
N GLY A 277 -3.84 1.95 14.10
CA GLY A 277 -3.08 1.20 13.10
C GLY A 277 -2.06 0.26 13.75
N GLY A 278 -1.30 0.73 14.74
CA GLY A 278 -0.39 -0.12 15.52
C GLY A 278 -1.13 -1.21 16.30
N PHE A 279 -2.23 -0.84 16.97
CA PHE A 279 -3.10 -1.77 17.69
C PHE A 279 -3.63 -2.90 16.79
N ALA A 280 -4.03 -2.59 15.55
CA ALA A 280 -4.52 -3.57 14.59
C ALA A 280 -3.52 -4.71 14.34
N PHE A 281 -2.25 -4.38 14.09
CA PHE A 281 -1.21 -5.38 13.85
C PHE A 281 -0.83 -6.15 15.11
N SER A 282 -0.80 -5.51 16.27
CA SER A 282 -0.56 -6.19 17.55
C SER A 282 -1.68 -7.18 17.88
N LEU A 283 -2.94 -6.77 17.71
CA LEU A 283 -4.11 -7.63 17.89
C LEU A 283 -4.12 -8.79 16.89
N TYR A 284 -3.81 -8.53 15.62
CA TYR A 284 -3.67 -9.57 14.59
C TYR A 284 -2.66 -10.65 15.01
N LYS A 285 -1.45 -10.23 15.41
CA LYS A 285 -0.37 -11.15 15.82
C LYS A 285 -0.79 -12.01 17.01
N GLN A 286 -1.44 -11.43 18.00
CA GLN A 286 -1.90 -12.15 19.19
C GLN A 286 -3.04 -13.12 18.87
N LEU A 287 -3.98 -12.74 18.01
CA LEU A 287 -5.05 -13.62 17.56
C LEU A 287 -4.53 -14.80 16.76
N VAL A 288 -3.60 -14.57 15.83
CA VAL A 288 -3.00 -15.65 15.02
C VAL A 288 -2.15 -16.60 15.88
N ALA A 289 -1.52 -16.10 16.96
CA ALA A 289 -0.75 -16.92 17.88
C ALA A 289 -1.62 -17.85 18.75
N GLN A 290 -2.94 -17.60 18.87
CA GLN A 290 -3.81 -18.45 19.66
C GLN A 290 -3.90 -19.87 19.07
N PRO A 291 -3.80 -20.94 19.90
CA PRO A 291 -3.90 -22.32 19.44
C PRO A 291 -5.19 -22.60 18.66
N ASP A 292 -6.31 -22.03 19.12
CA ASP A 292 -7.63 -22.24 18.52
C ASP A 292 -7.77 -21.63 17.12
N ASN A 293 -6.87 -20.73 16.73
CA ASN A 293 -6.90 -20.02 15.46
C ASN A 293 -5.88 -20.57 14.43
N GLN A 294 -5.08 -21.56 14.81
CA GLN A 294 -4.11 -22.18 13.90
C GLN A 294 -4.83 -22.86 12.72
N GLY A 295 -4.41 -22.53 11.50
CA GLY A 295 -5.00 -23.07 10.25
C GLY A 295 -6.44 -22.61 9.96
N LYS A 296 -6.98 -21.64 10.71
CA LYS A 296 -8.34 -21.11 10.50
C LYS A 296 -8.31 -19.71 9.91
N ASN A 297 -9.46 -19.29 9.37
CA ASN A 297 -9.70 -17.89 9.05
C ASN A 297 -9.57 -17.06 10.34
N VAL A 298 -8.86 -15.94 10.27
CA VAL A 298 -8.82 -14.95 11.34
C VAL A 298 -9.31 -13.65 10.75
N PHE A 299 -10.36 -13.05 11.32
CA PHE A 299 -10.96 -11.86 10.75
C PHE A 299 -11.60 -11.05 11.86
N PHE A 300 -11.24 -9.78 12.03
CA PHE A 300 -11.75 -8.96 13.13
C PHE A 300 -11.74 -7.48 12.76
N SER A 301 -12.31 -6.63 13.62
CA SER A 301 -12.29 -5.18 13.48
C SER A 301 -11.44 -4.53 14.57
N PRO A 302 -10.22 -4.06 14.22
CA PRO A 302 -9.41 -3.28 15.14
C PRO A 302 -10.12 -2.04 15.66
N LEU A 303 -10.82 -1.32 14.78
CA LEU A 303 -11.55 -0.10 15.15
C LEU A 303 -12.67 -0.40 16.15
N SER A 304 -13.49 -1.43 15.92
CA SER A 304 -14.61 -1.74 16.83
C SER A 304 -14.12 -2.17 18.22
N VAL A 305 -13.06 -2.97 18.28
CA VAL A 305 -12.44 -3.36 19.57
C VAL A 305 -11.84 -2.13 20.26
N SER A 306 -11.12 -1.28 19.53
CA SER A 306 -10.55 -0.04 20.06
C SER A 306 -11.62 0.88 20.65
N LEU A 307 -12.76 1.05 19.95
CA LEU A 307 -13.89 1.83 20.44
C LEU A 307 -14.46 1.29 21.76
N ALA A 308 -14.61 -0.03 21.88
CA ALA A 308 -15.12 -0.65 23.10
C ALA A 308 -14.16 -0.47 24.29
N LEU A 309 -12.86 -0.67 24.06
CA LEU A 309 -11.84 -0.53 25.10
C LEU A 309 -11.58 0.93 25.49
N ALA A 310 -11.66 1.85 24.54
CA ALA A 310 -11.58 3.29 24.82
C ALA A 310 -12.82 3.77 25.59
N ALA A 311 -14.01 3.27 25.28
CA ALA A 311 -15.21 3.54 26.09
C ALA A 311 -15.04 3.02 27.52
N LEU A 312 -14.44 1.84 27.70
CA LEU A 312 -14.11 1.30 29.01
C LEU A 312 -13.06 2.16 29.74
N SER A 313 -12.09 2.73 29.04
CA SER A 313 -11.02 3.54 29.64
C SER A 313 -11.55 4.82 30.30
N VAL A 314 -12.69 5.38 29.85
CA VAL A 314 -13.36 6.52 30.52
C VAL A 314 -13.63 6.24 32.01
N GLY A 315 -13.97 4.98 32.33
CA GLY A 315 -14.26 4.54 33.69
C GLY A 315 -13.06 3.99 34.46
N ALA A 316 -11.91 3.82 33.81
CA ALA A 316 -10.70 3.28 34.43
C ALA A 316 -9.86 4.38 35.09
N ARG A 317 -9.09 4.03 36.13
CA ARG A 317 -8.12 4.93 36.78
C ARG A 317 -6.76 4.25 36.96
N GLY A 318 -5.77 5.03 37.37
CA GLY A 318 -4.43 4.55 37.71
C GLY A 318 -3.78 3.66 36.64
N GLN A 319 -3.23 2.53 37.09
CA GLN A 319 -2.53 1.57 36.21
C GLN A 319 -3.47 0.92 35.19
N THR A 320 -4.71 0.64 35.57
CA THR A 320 -5.74 0.05 34.68
C THR A 320 -6.02 0.97 33.49
N HIS A 321 -6.16 2.28 33.74
CA HIS A 321 -6.27 3.28 32.67
C HIS A 321 -5.03 3.32 31.78
N GLN A 322 -3.84 3.38 32.39
CA GLN A 322 -2.58 3.47 31.65
C GLN A 322 -2.35 2.25 30.73
N GLN A 323 -2.68 1.04 31.20
CA GLN A 323 -2.58 -0.18 30.40
C GLN A 323 -3.55 -0.14 29.22
N LEU A 324 -4.82 0.23 29.42
CA LEU A 324 -5.79 0.38 28.33
C LEU A 324 -5.31 1.41 27.31
N PHE A 325 -4.90 2.59 27.78
CA PHE A 325 -4.49 3.71 26.92
C PHE A 325 -3.27 3.34 26.07
N THR A 326 -2.23 2.78 26.70
CA THR A 326 -1.00 2.38 26.01
C THR A 326 -1.22 1.15 25.12
N GLY A 327 -2.04 0.18 25.56
CA GLY A 327 -2.36 -1.03 24.82
C GLY A 327 -3.11 -0.75 23.52
N LEU A 328 -3.93 0.30 23.49
CA LEU A 328 -4.58 0.83 22.29
C LEU A 328 -3.64 1.64 21.37
N GLY A 329 -2.37 1.78 21.76
CA GLY A 329 -1.37 2.54 21.02
C GLY A 329 -1.46 4.05 21.24
N PHE A 330 -2.20 4.52 22.26
CA PHE A 330 -2.27 5.94 22.59
C PHE A 330 -1.13 6.32 23.54
N ASN A 331 -0.44 7.41 23.20
CA ASN A 331 0.65 7.92 24.02
C ASN A 331 0.14 9.00 24.97
N SER A 332 0.11 8.71 26.27
CA SER A 332 -0.37 9.65 27.31
C SER A 332 0.42 10.96 27.39
N SER A 333 1.64 11.02 26.82
CA SER A 333 2.41 12.27 26.70
C SER A 333 1.95 13.15 25.53
N LEU A 334 1.19 12.60 24.57
CA LEU A 334 0.76 13.28 23.36
C LEU A 334 -0.77 13.44 23.27
N LEU A 335 -1.52 12.56 23.92
CA LEU A 335 -2.98 12.50 23.88
C LEU A 335 -3.56 12.48 25.28
N THR A 336 -4.56 13.32 25.52
CA THR A 336 -5.46 13.21 26.67
C THR A 336 -6.62 12.27 26.36
N GLN A 337 -7.31 11.76 27.40
CA GLN A 337 -8.54 10.98 27.22
C GLN A 337 -9.58 11.76 26.40
N GLU A 338 -9.80 13.03 26.71
CA GLU A 338 -10.78 13.86 25.99
C GLU A 338 -10.45 13.99 24.48
N GLN A 339 -9.17 14.11 24.13
CA GLN A 339 -8.76 14.16 22.71
C GLN A 339 -9.03 12.83 22.00
N VAL A 340 -8.82 11.69 22.68
CA VAL A 340 -9.16 10.37 22.17
C VAL A 340 -10.68 10.23 21.99
N ASP A 341 -11.46 10.64 22.98
CA ASP A 341 -12.92 10.59 22.98
C ASP A 341 -13.49 11.39 21.79
N GLN A 342 -13.01 12.62 21.59
CA GLN A 342 -13.41 13.49 20.50
C GLN A 342 -13.02 12.93 19.13
N ALA A 343 -11.79 12.41 18.99
CA ALA A 343 -11.33 11.80 17.75
C ALA A 343 -12.17 10.58 17.35
N LEU A 344 -12.43 9.67 18.30
CA LEU A 344 -13.24 8.48 18.06
C LEU A 344 -14.72 8.82 17.80
N GLN A 345 -15.26 9.85 18.46
CA GLN A 345 -16.58 10.38 18.17
C GLN A 345 -16.68 10.92 16.74
N SER A 346 -15.65 11.64 16.28
CA SER A 346 -15.58 12.16 14.91
C SER A 346 -15.54 11.03 13.89
N ILE A 347 -14.66 10.04 14.09
CA ILE A 347 -14.56 8.85 13.24
C ILE A 347 -15.90 8.10 13.17
N LEU A 348 -16.52 7.82 14.32
CA LEU A 348 -17.83 7.15 14.37
C LEU A 348 -18.93 7.95 13.69
N THR A 349 -18.91 9.28 13.80
CA THR A 349 -19.91 10.13 13.16
C THR A 349 -19.76 10.10 11.65
N GLN A 350 -18.53 10.17 11.12
CA GLN A 350 -18.25 10.07 9.68
C GLN A 350 -18.62 8.68 9.13
N LEU A 351 -18.37 7.61 9.86
CA LEU A 351 -18.76 6.25 9.43
C LEU A 351 -20.28 6.09 9.37
N ASN A 352 -21.01 6.60 10.36
CA ASN A 352 -22.47 6.49 10.41
C ASN A 352 -23.20 7.41 9.41
N GLN A 353 -22.51 8.37 8.80
CA GLN A 353 -23.08 9.22 7.75
C GLN A 353 -23.09 8.55 6.37
N LYS A 354 -22.35 7.43 6.20
CA LYS A 354 -22.26 6.72 4.93
C LYS A 354 -23.56 5.97 4.64
N THR A 355 -24.17 6.22 3.47
CA THR A 355 -25.51 5.69 3.13
C THR A 355 -25.49 4.59 2.06
N GLY A 356 -24.44 4.55 1.24
CA GLY A 356 -24.23 3.56 0.18
C GLY A 356 -23.70 2.18 0.63
N VAL A 357 -23.37 2.01 1.92
CA VAL A 357 -22.91 0.73 2.50
C VAL A 357 -23.80 0.31 3.68
N ASP A 358 -24.00 -1.00 3.84
CA ASP A 358 -24.64 -1.55 5.02
C ASP A 358 -23.57 -1.81 6.09
N LEU A 359 -23.29 -0.78 6.89
CA LEU A 359 -22.34 -0.82 7.99
C LEU A 359 -23.09 -0.69 9.33
N SER A 360 -22.86 -1.63 10.24
CA SER A 360 -23.32 -1.54 11.64
C SER A 360 -22.13 -1.80 12.55
N ILE A 361 -21.65 -0.77 13.24
CA ILE A 361 -20.53 -0.84 14.18
C ILE A 361 -21.01 -0.34 15.54
N GLY A 362 -20.63 -1.03 16.62
CA GLY A 362 -20.97 -0.58 17.95
C GLY A 362 -20.38 -1.42 19.06
N SER A 363 -20.63 -0.95 20.28
CA SER A 363 -20.24 -1.63 21.52
C SER A 363 -21.35 -1.49 22.56
N ALA A 364 -21.27 -2.31 23.60
CA ALA A 364 -22.09 -2.17 24.81
C ALA A 364 -21.37 -2.74 26.02
N LEU A 365 -21.69 -2.19 27.18
CA LEU A 365 -21.23 -2.67 28.49
C LEU A 365 -22.42 -3.26 29.25
N PHE A 366 -22.28 -4.51 29.70
CA PHE A 366 -23.27 -5.14 30.57
C PHE A 366 -22.64 -5.36 31.94
N LEU A 367 -23.24 -4.79 32.97
CA LEU A 367 -22.81 -4.88 34.36
C LEU A 367 -23.78 -5.74 35.15
N HIS A 368 -23.28 -6.47 36.16
CA HIS A 368 -24.18 -7.15 37.08
C HIS A 368 -25.09 -6.12 37.77
N ASN A 369 -26.36 -6.43 37.93
CA ASN A 369 -27.38 -5.57 38.55
C ASN A 369 -27.10 -5.17 40.02
N THR A 370 -26.07 -5.74 40.66
CA THR A 370 -25.60 -5.37 42.00
C THR A 370 -24.79 -4.08 41.97
N PHE A 371 -24.20 -3.72 40.84
CA PHE A 371 -23.41 -2.52 40.64
C PHE A 371 -24.28 -1.37 40.14
N LYS A 372 -23.95 -0.14 40.57
CA LYS A 372 -24.65 1.08 40.15
C LYS A 372 -23.72 1.97 39.33
N PRO A 373 -23.78 1.89 37.98
CA PRO A 373 -22.90 2.70 37.16
C PRO A 373 -23.15 4.20 37.35
N HIS A 374 -22.08 4.99 37.39
CA HIS A 374 -22.16 6.44 37.47
C HIS A 374 -22.91 7.02 36.24
N PRO A 375 -23.91 7.91 36.45
CA PRO A 375 -24.64 8.51 35.33
C PRO A 375 -23.76 9.28 34.35
N GLU A 376 -22.68 9.91 34.85
CA GLU A 376 -21.72 10.63 34.01
C GLU A 376 -20.96 9.69 33.07
N PHE A 377 -20.50 8.54 33.58
CA PHE A 377 -19.85 7.52 32.77
C PHE A 377 -20.77 7.02 31.64
N LEU A 378 -22.03 6.69 31.95
CA LEU A 378 -23.00 6.27 30.93
C LEU A 378 -23.28 7.36 29.89
N LYS A 379 -23.31 8.63 30.33
CA LYS A 379 -23.50 9.78 29.45
C LYS A 379 -22.32 9.95 28.48
N ASP A 380 -21.09 9.80 28.97
CA ASP A 380 -19.89 9.94 28.15
C ASP A 380 -19.73 8.78 27.15
N MET A 381 -20.00 7.54 27.58
CA MET A 381 -20.09 6.38 26.69
C MET A 381 -21.06 6.62 25.53
N LYS A 382 -22.26 7.10 25.85
CA LYS A 382 -23.29 7.38 24.84
C LYS A 382 -22.90 8.55 23.93
N ARG A 383 -22.29 9.59 24.48
CA ARG A 383 -21.91 10.81 23.76
C ARG A 383 -20.79 10.54 22.77
N PHE A 384 -19.67 9.97 23.22
CA PHE A 384 -18.45 9.85 22.43
C PHE A 384 -18.41 8.57 21.62
N TYR A 385 -18.89 7.46 22.18
CA TYR A 385 -18.75 6.13 21.58
C TYR A 385 -20.06 5.58 21.01
N ARG A 386 -21.19 6.26 21.22
CA ARG A 386 -22.55 5.75 20.94
C ARG A 386 -22.79 4.37 21.56
N SER A 387 -22.10 4.10 22.67
CA SER A 387 -22.14 2.84 23.40
C SER A 387 -23.18 2.93 24.51
N GLU A 388 -23.84 1.82 24.79
CA GLU A 388 -24.88 1.74 25.81
C GLU A 388 -24.40 0.87 26.99
N GLY A 389 -24.78 1.27 28.20
CA GLY A 389 -24.54 0.51 29.42
C GLY A 389 -25.84 -0.07 29.96
N PHE A 390 -25.83 -1.36 30.27
CA PHE A 390 -26.97 -2.10 30.80
C PHE A 390 -26.61 -2.76 32.13
N THR A 391 -27.62 -2.94 32.98
CA THR A 391 -27.53 -3.80 34.15
C THR A 391 -28.29 -5.10 33.87
N VAL A 392 -27.65 -6.24 34.13
CA VAL A 392 -28.17 -7.58 33.85
C VAL A 392 -27.94 -8.47 35.07
N ASP A 393 -28.83 -9.43 35.30
CA ASP A 393 -28.60 -10.48 36.28
C ASP A 393 -27.84 -11.64 35.63
N PHE A 394 -26.52 -11.71 35.85
CA PHE A 394 -25.70 -12.77 35.28
C PHE A 394 -25.89 -14.12 35.97
N THR A 395 -26.55 -14.16 37.14
CA THR A 395 -26.92 -15.43 37.78
C THR A 395 -28.04 -16.14 37.02
N ASN A 396 -28.88 -15.39 36.30
CA ASN A 396 -29.83 -15.93 35.32
C ASN A 396 -29.22 -15.94 33.90
N THR A 397 -28.30 -16.88 33.67
CA THR A 397 -27.50 -16.92 32.43
C THR A 397 -28.34 -16.99 31.16
N ALA A 398 -29.47 -17.69 31.15
CA ALA A 398 -30.34 -17.79 29.98
C ALA A 398 -30.93 -16.43 29.59
N GLU A 399 -31.48 -15.69 30.56
CA GLU A 399 -32.03 -14.35 30.33
C GLU A 399 -30.94 -13.33 29.97
N ALA A 400 -29.76 -13.44 30.59
CA ALA A 400 -28.61 -12.60 30.25
C ALA A 400 -28.14 -12.81 28.81
N ILE A 401 -28.00 -14.08 28.38
CA ILE A 401 -27.65 -14.44 27.01
C ILE A 401 -28.69 -13.91 26.02
N ASP A 402 -29.97 -14.10 26.30
CA ASP A 402 -31.06 -13.60 25.46
C ASP A 402 -31.04 -12.06 25.37
N THR A 403 -30.77 -11.37 26.48
CA THR A 403 -30.68 -9.90 26.50
C THR A 403 -29.53 -9.40 25.63
N ILE A 404 -28.33 -9.99 25.77
CA ILE A 404 -27.15 -9.59 24.99
C ILE A 404 -27.36 -9.89 23.51
N ASN A 405 -27.83 -11.10 23.17
CA ASN A 405 -28.06 -11.48 21.77
C ASN A 405 -29.19 -10.67 21.13
N LYS A 406 -30.26 -10.36 21.86
CA LYS A 406 -31.34 -9.49 21.38
C LYS A 406 -30.82 -8.09 21.08
N TYR A 407 -30.01 -7.50 21.97
CA TYR A 407 -29.41 -6.19 21.75
C TYR A 407 -28.60 -6.17 20.44
N VAL A 408 -27.72 -7.16 20.23
CA VAL A 408 -26.91 -7.23 19.01
C VAL A 408 -27.75 -7.49 17.77
N GLY A 409 -28.74 -8.38 17.88
CA GLY A 409 -29.68 -8.67 16.80
C GLY A 409 -30.44 -7.42 16.35
N GLU A 410 -30.94 -6.61 17.28
CA GLU A 410 -31.62 -5.36 16.97
C GLU A 410 -30.67 -4.34 16.31
N LYS A 411 -29.47 -4.14 16.88
CA LYS A 411 -28.49 -3.18 16.36
C LYS A 411 -27.93 -3.55 15.00
N THR A 412 -27.89 -4.83 14.68
CA THR A 412 -27.38 -5.36 13.41
C THR A 412 -28.48 -5.77 12.44
N ARG A 413 -29.76 -5.47 12.74
CA ARG A 413 -30.92 -5.84 11.90
C ARG A 413 -30.98 -7.35 11.59
N GLY A 414 -30.63 -8.17 12.59
CA GLY A 414 -30.64 -9.63 12.51
C GLY A 414 -29.46 -10.23 11.76
N LYS A 415 -28.43 -9.44 11.42
CA LYS A 415 -27.21 -9.95 10.77
C LYS A 415 -26.28 -10.67 11.73
N ILE A 416 -26.36 -10.30 13.01
CA ILE A 416 -25.65 -10.95 14.09
C ILE A 416 -26.66 -11.29 15.18
N ASP A 417 -27.02 -12.56 15.31
CA ASP A 417 -28.12 -13.03 16.16
C ASP A 417 -27.67 -13.94 17.33
N LYS A 418 -26.48 -14.56 17.24
CA LYS A 418 -25.96 -15.50 18.24
C LYS A 418 -24.49 -15.23 18.56
N LEU A 419 -24.25 -14.15 19.28
CA LEU A 419 -22.92 -13.77 19.73
C LEU A 419 -22.48 -14.58 20.95
N VAL A 420 -23.36 -14.65 21.95
CA VAL A 420 -23.12 -15.35 23.21
C VAL A 420 -23.83 -16.69 23.16
N LYS A 421 -23.09 -17.78 23.38
CA LYS A 421 -23.64 -19.15 23.47
C LYS A 421 -23.71 -19.64 24.90
N ASP A 422 -22.74 -19.25 25.68
CA ASP A 422 -22.51 -19.62 27.06
C ASP A 422 -22.00 -18.41 27.84
N LEU A 423 -22.31 -18.37 29.13
CA LEU A 423 -21.96 -17.28 30.02
C LEU A 423 -21.67 -17.84 31.40
N ASP A 424 -20.56 -17.41 32.00
CA ASP A 424 -20.20 -17.78 33.37
C ASP A 424 -21.15 -17.06 34.36
N PRO A 425 -21.86 -17.76 35.27
CA PRO A 425 -22.72 -17.14 36.27
C PRO A 425 -21.99 -16.15 37.21
N THR A 426 -20.66 -16.23 37.29
CA THR A 426 -19.81 -15.33 38.09
C THR A 426 -19.42 -14.05 37.33
N THR A 427 -19.89 -13.88 36.09
CA THR A 427 -19.68 -12.67 35.29
C THR A 427 -20.18 -11.44 36.05
N VAL A 428 -19.34 -10.42 36.15
CA VAL A 428 -19.69 -9.12 36.76
C VAL A 428 -19.69 -7.98 35.76
N MET A 429 -18.89 -8.08 34.69
CA MET A 429 -18.83 -7.11 33.62
C MET A 429 -18.52 -7.82 32.30
N TYR A 430 -19.36 -7.59 31.30
CA TYR A 430 -19.22 -8.12 29.95
C TYR A 430 -19.14 -6.95 28.97
N LEU A 431 -17.99 -6.80 28.32
CA LEU A 431 -17.80 -5.79 27.28
C LEU A 431 -17.99 -6.42 25.92
N LEU A 432 -18.89 -5.84 25.13
CA LEU A 432 -19.23 -6.32 23.81
C LEU A 432 -18.76 -5.32 22.74
N SER A 433 -18.17 -5.84 21.68
CA SER A 433 -17.87 -5.14 20.43
C SER A 433 -18.44 -5.93 19.26
N TYR A 434 -19.09 -5.25 18.31
CA TYR A 434 -19.57 -5.87 17.09
C TYR A 434 -19.33 -5.00 15.87
N ILE A 435 -19.22 -5.64 14.71
CA ILE A 435 -19.28 -4.97 13.42
C ILE A 435 -19.89 -5.90 12.35
N TYR A 436 -20.75 -5.34 11.52
CA TYR A 436 -21.25 -5.94 10.29
C TYR A 436 -20.97 -5.00 9.14
N PHE A 437 -20.48 -5.52 8.03
CA PHE A 437 -20.31 -4.76 6.80
C PHE A 437 -20.74 -5.56 5.58
N LYS A 438 -21.57 -4.91 4.75
CA LYS A 438 -21.86 -5.32 3.39
C LYS A 438 -21.83 -4.09 2.47
N GLY A 439 -20.83 -4.03 1.61
CA GLY A 439 -20.63 -2.94 0.67
C GLY A 439 -21.21 -3.23 -0.71
N LYS A 440 -21.38 -2.18 -1.51
CA LYS A 440 -21.59 -2.29 -2.97
C LYS A 440 -20.32 -1.85 -3.66
N TRP A 441 -19.81 -2.66 -4.57
CA TRP A 441 -18.61 -2.34 -5.32
C TRP A 441 -18.83 -1.11 -6.21
N GLU A 442 -17.80 -0.26 -6.32
CA GLU A 442 -17.76 0.77 -7.37
C GLU A 442 -17.67 0.10 -8.75
N ILE A 443 -16.93 -1.01 -8.85
CA ILE A 443 -16.84 -1.88 -10.01
C ILE A 443 -17.44 -3.25 -9.64
N PRO A 444 -18.74 -3.50 -9.93
CA PRO A 444 -19.38 -4.75 -9.58
C PRO A 444 -18.89 -5.94 -10.41
N PHE A 445 -19.07 -7.13 -9.85
CA PHE A 445 -18.92 -8.40 -10.55
C PHE A 445 -20.24 -8.77 -11.21
N ASP A 446 -20.19 -9.36 -12.40
CA ASP A 446 -21.38 -9.92 -13.03
C ASP A 446 -21.64 -11.32 -12.45
N SER A 447 -22.86 -11.56 -11.98
CA SER A 447 -23.25 -12.88 -11.47
C SER A 447 -23.18 -13.98 -12.54
N GLU A 448 -23.28 -13.64 -13.82
CA GLU A 448 -23.12 -14.61 -14.92
C GLU A 448 -21.66 -15.06 -15.11
N ASP A 449 -20.71 -14.23 -14.67
CA ASP A 449 -19.28 -14.52 -14.69
C ASP A 449 -18.78 -15.22 -13.41
N THR A 450 -19.61 -15.32 -12.36
CA THR A 450 -19.32 -16.13 -11.17
C THR A 450 -19.44 -17.60 -11.52
N LYS A 451 -18.35 -18.36 -11.32
CA LYS A 451 -18.30 -19.80 -11.62
C LYS A 451 -17.65 -20.57 -10.48
N GLU A 452 -17.99 -21.84 -10.36
CA GLU A 452 -17.27 -22.73 -9.47
C GLU A 452 -15.81 -22.86 -9.94
N ASP A 453 -14.87 -22.67 -9.01
CA ASP A 453 -13.43 -22.77 -9.26
C ASP A 453 -12.74 -23.38 -8.02
N THR A 454 -11.50 -23.83 -8.21
CA THR A 454 -10.72 -24.44 -7.12
C THR A 454 -9.97 -23.36 -6.33
N PHE A 455 -10.07 -23.45 -5.01
CA PHE A 455 -9.25 -22.74 -4.04
C PHE A 455 -8.34 -23.74 -3.32
N HIS A 456 -7.05 -23.46 -3.23
CA HIS A 456 -6.05 -24.32 -2.63
C HIS A 456 -5.78 -23.84 -1.20
N VAL A 457 -6.38 -24.50 -0.21
CA VAL A 457 -6.15 -24.17 1.22
C VAL A 457 -4.68 -24.38 1.58
N ASP A 458 -4.10 -25.45 1.03
CA ASP A 458 -2.69 -25.79 1.00
C ASP A 458 -2.40 -26.61 -0.27
N ASP A 459 -1.16 -27.07 -0.45
CA ASP A 459 -0.73 -27.82 -1.64
C ASP A 459 -1.51 -29.12 -1.89
N ASN A 460 -2.18 -29.68 -0.86
CA ASN A 460 -2.87 -30.96 -0.91
C ASN A 460 -4.38 -30.87 -0.70
N THR A 461 -4.91 -29.68 -0.35
CA THR A 461 -6.31 -29.50 0.06
C THR A 461 -7.04 -28.52 -0.87
N PRO A 462 -7.51 -28.98 -2.05
CA PRO A 462 -8.38 -28.19 -2.91
C PRO A 462 -9.82 -28.16 -2.38
N VAL A 463 -10.46 -26.99 -2.43
CA VAL A 463 -11.88 -26.80 -2.10
C VAL A 463 -12.57 -26.04 -3.24
N LEU A 464 -13.83 -26.37 -3.52
CA LEU A 464 -14.62 -25.69 -4.54
C LEU A 464 -15.27 -24.45 -3.94
N VAL A 465 -15.14 -23.31 -4.62
CA VAL A 465 -15.72 -22.03 -4.22
C VAL A 465 -16.40 -21.35 -5.40
N GLN A 466 -17.38 -20.49 -5.13
CA GLN A 466 -17.93 -19.60 -6.14
C GLN A 466 -16.93 -18.46 -6.36
N MET A 467 -16.26 -18.46 -7.50
CA MET A 467 -15.23 -17.51 -7.87
C MET A 467 -15.81 -16.44 -8.77
N MET A 468 -15.91 -15.22 -8.26
CA MET A 468 -16.33 -14.05 -9.04
C MET A 468 -15.20 -13.63 -9.97
N SER A 469 -15.51 -13.17 -11.17
CA SER A 469 -14.51 -12.76 -12.16
C SER A 469 -14.89 -11.45 -12.84
N VAL A 470 -13.90 -10.60 -13.10
CA VAL A 470 -14.12 -9.32 -13.79
C VAL A 470 -12.84 -8.83 -14.46
N LYS A 471 -12.98 -8.27 -15.66
CA LYS A 471 -11.89 -7.64 -16.41
C LYS A 471 -12.05 -6.12 -16.47
N LYS A 472 -11.37 -5.41 -15.58
CA LYS A 472 -11.42 -3.95 -15.50
C LYS A 472 -10.08 -3.37 -15.07
N ARG A 473 -10.03 -2.05 -14.91
CA ARG A 473 -8.87 -1.32 -14.40
C ARG A 473 -8.97 -1.25 -12.88
N PHE A 474 -7.97 -1.77 -12.18
CA PHE A 474 -7.91 -1.84 -10.73
C PHE A 474 -6.64 -1.18 -10.19
N SER A 475 -6.69 -0.66 -8.98
CA SER A 475 -5.51 -0.23 -8.23
C SER A 475 -4.74 -1.47 -7.77
N VAL A 476 -3.56 -1.69 -8.34
CA VAL A 476 -2.72 -2.85 -8.07
C VAL A 476 -1.28 -2.45 -7.80
N TYR A 477 -0.58 -3.26 -7.01
CA TYR A 477 0.84 -3.11 -6.74
C TYR A 477 1.47 -4.49 -6.57
N TYR A 478 2.71 -4.67 -7.00
CA TYR A 478 3.49 -5.85 -6.66
C TYR A 478 4.64 -5.43 -5.76
N ASP A 479 4.61 -5.89 -4.52
CA ASP A 479 5.64 -5.60 -3.53
C ASP A 479 6.79 -6.60 -3.67
N GLN A 480 7.86 -6.18 -4.35
CA GLN A 480 9.01 -7.03 -4.63
C GLN A 480 9.74 -7.49 -3.36
N GLU A 481 9.81 -6.63 -2.33
CA GLU A 481 10.54 -6.91 -1.08
C GLU A 481 9.99 -8.13 -0.35
N ILE A 482 8.68 -8.33 -0.42
CA ILE A 482 7.95 -9.39 0.28
C ILE A 482 7.24 -10.35 -0.69
N SER A 483 7.53 -10.26 -1.99
CA SER A 483 6.97 -11.09 -3.07
C SER A 483 5.44 -11.24 -2.98
N THR A 484 4.71 -10.11 -2.90
CA THR A 484 3.26 -10.11 -2.65
C THR A 484 2.52 -9.23 -3.66
N SER A 485 1.48 -9.78 -4.29
CA SER A 485 0.57 -9.03 -5.15
C SER A 485 -0.53 -8.38 -4.33
N ILE A 486 -0.75 -7.09 -4.52
CA ILE A 486 -1.77 -6.30 -3.82
C ILE A 486 -2.82 -5.82 -4.81
N LEU A 487 -4.09 -6.03 -4.47
CA LEU A 487 -5.25 -5.52 -5.18
C LEU A 487 -6.07 -4.66 -4.25
N GLN A 488 -6.53 -3.50 -4.72
CA GLN A 488 -7.52 -2.69 -4.04
C GLN A 488 -8.81 -2.65 -4.86
N LEU A 489 -9.90 -3.05 -4.19
CA LEU A 489 -11.27 -3.01 -4.67
C LEU A 489 -12.00 -1.90 -3.92
N HIS A 490 -12.59 -0.96 -4.64
CA HIS A 490 -13.32 0.16 -4.06
C HIS A 490 -14.80 -0.20 -3.92
N TYR A 491 -15.37 0.11 -2.76
CA TYR A 491 -16.80 0.20 -2.53
C TYR A 491 -17.25 1.64 -2.73
N ASN A 492 -18.56 1.84 -2.86
CA ASN A 492 -19.15 3.17 -2.73
C ASN A 492 -18.86 3.78 -1.34
N GLU A 493 -19.00 5.10 -1.21
CA GLU A 493 -18.85 5.84 0.06
C GLU A 493 -17.45 5.74 0.69
N SER A 494 -16.39 5.86 -0.12
CA SER A 494 -15.01 5.96 0.37
C SER A 494 -14.54 4.76 1.21
N VAL A 495 -15.10 3.56 1.05
CA VAL A 495 -14.56 2.33 1.68
C VAL A 495 -13.83 1.50 0.63
N SER A 496 -12.73 0.85 0.98
CA SER A 496 -12.04 -0.07 0.07
C SER A 496 -11.60 -1.35 0.75
N MET A 497 -11.63 -2.45 0.02
CA MET A 497 -11.01 -3.71 0.37
C MET A 497 -9.66 -3.85 -0.31
N MET A 498 -8.62 -4.05 0.48
CA MET A 498 -7.29 -4.41 0.02
C MET A 498 -7.05 -5.89 0.25
N LEU A 499 -6.63 -6.59 -0.80
CA LEU A 499 -6.29 -8.00 -0.79
C LEU A 499 -4.80 -8.17 -1.08
N ALA A 500 -4.09 -8.87 -0.21
CA ALA A 500 -2.68 -9.17 -0.38
C ALA A 500 -2.46 -10.68 -0.56
N LEU A 501 -1.91 -11.05 -1.72
CA LEU A 501 -1.69 -12.42 -2.16
C LEU A 501 -0.18 -12.70 -2.24
N PRO A 502 0.41 -13.32 -1.20
CA PRO A 502 1.84 -13.64 -1.20
C PRO A 502 2.14 -14.84 -2.10
N GLU A 503 3.26 -14.76 -2.83
CA GLU A 503 3.72 -15.87 -3.68
C GLU A 503 4.29 -17.03 -2.86
N LYS A 504 5.01 -16.71 -1.78
CA LYS A 504 5.65 -17.70 -0.88
C LYS A 504 4.73 -18.22 0.21
N GLY A 505 3.42 -17.94 0.11
CA GLY A 505 2.43 -18.31 1.12
C GLY A 505 2.27 -17.28 2.23
N LEU A 506 1.14 -17.37 2.94
CA LEU A 506 0.68 -16.35 3.87
C LEU A 506 1.61 -16.17 5.08
N ALA A 507 2.21 -17.26 5.58
CA ALA A 507 3.12 -17.20 6.71
C ALA A 507 4.29 -16.22 6.49
N SER A 508 4.86 -16.20 5.28
CA SER A 508 5.95 -15.27 4.94
C SER A 508 5.54 -13.79 4.98
N LEU A 509 4.27 -13.50 4.72
CA LEU A 509 3.72 -12.15 4.83
C LEU A 509 3.51 -11.79 6.30
N GLU A 510 2.97 -12.72 7.10
CA GLU A 510 2.67 -12.51 8.53
C GLU A 510 3.92 -12.18 9.37
N GLU A 511 5.09 -12.68 8.98
CA GLU A 511 6.36 -12.39 9.67
C GLU A 511 6.78 -10.92 9.59
N VAL A 512 6.47 -10.26 8.48
CA VAL A 512 7.01 -8.92 8.15
C VAL A 512 5.95 -7.82 8.09
N ILE A 513 4.68 -8.19 7.93
CA ILE A 513 3.59 -7.23 7.69
C ILE A 513 3.43 -6.25 8.88
N GLY A 514 3.15 -5.00 8.53
CA GLY A 514 2.96 -3.92 9.49
C GLY A 514 2.40 -2.66 8.83
N GLN A 515 2.10 -1.64 9.64
CA GLN A 515 1.44 -0.41 9.19
C GLN A 515 2.17 0.31 8.05
N ASN A 516 3.51 0.29 8.05
CA ASN A 516 4.32 0.92 6.99
C ASN A 516 4.09 0.29 5.61
N HIS A 517 3.76 -1.01 5.55
CA HIS A 517 3.43 -1.68 4.30
C HIS A 517 2.12 -1.15 3.73
N ILE A 518 1.11 -0.92 4.57
CA ILE A 518 -0.18 -0.36 4.13
C ILE A 518 0.00 1.04 3.54
N THR A 519 0.79 1.88 4.23
CA THR A 519 1.15 3.22 3.75
C THR A 519 1.94 3.15 2.44
N LYS A 520 2.89 2.20 2.32
CA LYS A 520 3.64 1.95 1.09
C LYS A 520 2.71 1.56 -0.05
N TRP A 521 1.85 0.56 0.14
CA TRP A 521 0.94 0.08 -0.88
C TRP A 521 -0.04 1.17 -1.34
N HIS A 522 -0.61 1.95 -0.42
CA HIS A 522 -1.45 3.11 -0.77
C HIS A 522 -0.73 4.12 -1.66
N ARG A 523 0.56 4.35 -1.41
CA ARG A 523 1.37 5.31 -2.18
C ARG A 523 1.74 4.80 -3.58
N TRP A 524 1.99 3.51 -3.72
CA TRP A 524 2.59 2.93 -4.93
C TRP A 524 1.62 2.16 -5.82
N MET A 525 0.38 1.91 -5.39
CA MET A 525 -0.64 1.31 -6.24
C MET A 525 -0.90 2.15 -7.49
N LYS A 526 -1.07 1.47 -8.62
CA LYS A 526 -1.39 2.09 -9.91
C LYS A 526 -2.58 1.42 -10.56
N ALA A 527 -3.38 2.20 -11.26
CA ALA A 527 -4.54 1.72 -11.98
C ALA A 527 -4.12 0.93 -13.24
N ARG A 528 -4.30 -0.40 -13.24
CA ARG A 528 -3.93 -1.30 -14.36
C ARG A 528 -5.07 -2.24 -14.74
N VAL A 529 -5.15 -2.63 -16.01
CA VAL A 529 -6.16 -3.60 -16.46
C VAL A 529 -5.73 -5.00 -16.08
N TYR A 530 -6.56 -5.68 -15.28
CA TYR A 530 -6.36 -7.06 -14.84
C TYR A 530 -7.64 -7.87 -15.03
N GLN A 531 -7.48 -9.17 -15.27
CA GLN A 531 -8.52 -10.16 -15.03
C GLN A 531 -8.43 -10.57 -13.56
N VAL A 532 -9.37 -10.12 -12.75
CA VAL A 532 -9.40 -10.39 -11.31
C VAL A 532 -10.36 -11.53 -11.03
N HIS A 533 -9.94 -12.47 -10.17
CA HIS A 533 -10.80 -13.53 -9.63
C HIS A 533 -10.76 -13.49 -8.11
N VAL A 534 -11.92 -13.34 -7.46
CA VAL A 534 -12.05 -13.25 -6.00
C VAL A 534 -13.17 -14.18 -5.54
N PRO A 535 -12.95 -15.00 -4.49
CA PRO A 535 -13.99 -15.90 -4.00
C PRO A 535 -15.13 -15.09 -3.37
N LYS A 536 -16.36 -15.46 -3.72
CA LYS A 536 -17.55 -15.07 -2.98
C LYS A 536 -17.51 -15.74 -1.61
N MET A 537 -17.68 -14.96 -0.55
CA MET A 537 -17.56 -15.45 0.82
C MET A 537 -18.43 -14.63 1.79
N SER A 538 -18.85 -15.28 2.87
CA SER A 538 -19.50 -14.63 4.01
C SER A 538 -18.78 -15.17 5.23
N ILE A 539 -18.15 -14.27 5.98
CA ILE A 539 -17.28 -14.62 7.11
C ILE A 539 -17.88 -14.02 8.36
N THR A 540 -18.09 -14.84 9.38
CA THR A 540 -18.50 -14.40 10.71
C THR A 540 -17.60 -15.04 11.77
N THR A 541 -16.90 -14.21 12.51
CA THR A 541 -15.94 -14.63 13.53
C THR A 541 -16.33 -14.05 14.89
N THR A 542 -16.13 -14.84 15.94
CA THR A 542 -16.35 -14.42 17.32
C THR A 542 -15.10 -14.75 18.13
N TYR A 543 -14.62 -13.79 18.93
CA TYR A 543 -13.47 -13.96 19.81
C TYR A 543 -13.81 -13.58 21.25
N SER A 544 -13.35 -14.39 22.19
CA SER A 544 -13.05 -13.94 23.55
C SER A 544 -11.68 -13.29 23.52
N LEU A 545 -11.60 -12.04 23.95
CA LEU A 545 -10.37 -11.24 23.88
C LEU A 545 -9.62 -11.19 25.21
N LYS A 546 -10.06 -11.91 26.24
CA LYS A 546 -9.45 -11.87 27.58
C LYS A 546 -7.96 -12.21 27.56
N ASP A 547 -7.61 -13.39 27.05
CA ASP A 547 -6.22 -13.84 27.01
C ASP A 547 -5.39 -13.05 25.98
N VAL A 548 -6.03 -12.68 24.87
CA VAL A 548 -5.43 -11.87 23.81
C VAL A 548 -5.00 -10.50 24.34
N LEU A 549 -5.91 -9.77 25.01
CA LEU A 549 -5.65 -8.45 25.57
C LEU A 549 -4.69 -8.50 26.76
N SER A 550 -4.77 -9.56 27.57
CA SER A 550 -3.78 -9.80 28.63
C SER A 550 -2.37 -9.94 28.05
N GLY A 551 -2.22 -10.71 26.96
CA GLY A 551 -0.96 -10.84 26.20
C GLY A 551 -0.50 -9.55 25.50
N MET A 552 -1.41 -8.60 25.30
CA MET A 552 -1.13 -7.24 24.79
C MET A 552 -0.75 -6.24 25.89
N GLY A 553 -0.60 -6.69 27.15
CA GLY A 553 -0.18 -5.84 28.26
C GLY A 553 -1.34 -5.14 28.98
N MET A 554 -2.57 -5.66 28.84
CA MET A 554 -3.75 -5.19 29.58
C MET A 554 -4.30 -6.24 30.57
N PRO A 555 -3.48 -6.92 31.41
CA PRO A 555 -4.00 -7.94 32.32
C PRO A 555 -4.82 -7.35 33.48
N ASP A 556 -4.55 -6.10 33.89
CA ASP A 556 -5.13 -5.55 35.12
C ASP A 556 -6.65 -5.42 35.00
N ILE A 557 -7.18 -5.15 33.81
CA ILE A 557 -8.63 -4.99 33.57
C ILE A 557 -9.42 -6.26 33.92
N PHE A 558 -8.76 -7.43 33.90
CA PHE A 558 -9.36 -8.72 34.21
C PHE A 558 -9.09 -9.19 35.65
N SER A 559 -8.36 -8.39 36.42
CA SER A 559 -7.88 -8.75 37.74
C SER A 559 -8.71 -8.11 38.85
N ASN A 560 -8.64 -8.68 40.06
CA ASN A 560 -9.25 -8.06 41.25
C ASN A 560 -8.61 -6.72 41.63
N GLY A 561 -7.47 -6.36 41.05
CA GLY A 561 -6.82 -5.05 41.22
C GLY A 561 -7.26 -4.01 40.19
N ALA A 562 -8.22 -4.32 39.33
CA ALA A 562 -8.74 -3.37 38.34
C ALA A 562 -9.33 -2.14 39.04
N ASP A 563 -8.88 -0.96 38.64
CA ASP A 563 -9.44 0.30 39.13
C ASP A 563 -10.47 0.84 38.13
N PHE A 564 -11.72 0.38 38.31
CA PHE A 564 -12.90 0.88 37.61
C PHE A 564 -13.77 1.77 38.51
N SER A 565 -13.15 2.50 39.44
CA SER A 565 -13.85 3.44 40.33
C SER A 565 -14.57 4.57 39.57
N GLY A 566 -14.23 4.83 38.31
CA GLY A 566 -14.97 5.74 37.44
C GLY A 566 -16.27 5.14 36.87
N ILE A 567 -16.47 3.82 36.98
CA ILE A 567 -17.69 3.12 36.56
C ILE A 567 -18.67 3.00 37.72
N SER A 568 -18.23 2.48 38.87
CA SER A 568 -19.04 2.32 40.09
C SER A 568 -18.18 2.58 41.33
N GLU A 569 -18.79 3.06 42.43
CA GLU A 569 -18.11 3.22 43.72
C GLU A 569 -17.70 1.88 44.37
N ASP A 570 -18.21 0.76 43.84
CA ASP A 570 -17.94 -0.58 44.34
C ASP A 570 -16.51 -1.05 43.97
N LEU A 571 -15.67 -1.21 44.99
CA LEU A 571 -14.21 -1.46 44.91
C LEU A 571 -13.77 -2.79 44.24
N LYS A 572 -14.65 -3.55 43.59
CA LYS A 572 -14.33 -4.90 43.04
C LYS A 572 -14.95 -5.18 41.67
N VAL A 573 -15.13 -4.17 40.85
CA VAL A 573 -15.55 -4.36 39.46
C VAL A 573 -14.31 -4.71 38.64
N ALA A 574 -14.34 -5.82 37.92
CA ALA A 574 -13.32 -6.23 36.95
C ALA A 574 -14.02 -6.73 35.69
N VAL A 575 -13.37 -6.61 34.53
CA VAL A 575 -13.89 -7.18 33.28
C VAL A 575 -13.83 -8.70 33.38
N SER A 576 -14.98 -9.36 33.24
CA SER A 576 -15.03 -10.82 33.20
C SER A 576 -14.72 -11.32 31.80
N GLU A 577 -15.27 -10.65 30.79
CA GLU A 577 -15.15 -11.04 29.37
C GLU A 577 -15.17 -9.81 28.44
N VAL A 578 -14.41 -9.89 27.35
CA VAL A 578 -14.46 -8.95 26.22
C VAL A 578 -14.73 -9.73 24.95
N ALA A 579 -15.96 -9.69 24.47
CA ALA A 579 -16.34 -10.40 23.26
C ALA A 579 -16.35 -9.48 22.05
N HIS A 580 -15.75 -9.96 20.96
CA HIS A 580 -15.76 -9.29 19.67
C HIS A 580 -16.36 -10.18 18.59
N GLN A 581 -17.35 -9.68 17.86
CA GLN A 581 -17.88 -10.35 16.68
C GLN A 581 -17.77 -9.47 15.43
N ALA A 582 -17.22 -10.02 14.36
CA ALA A 582 -17.06 -9.35 13.08
C ALA A 582 -17.72 -10.18 11.98
N SER A 583 -18.48 -9.52 11.11
CA SER A 583 -19.10 -10.17 9.96
C SER A 583 -18.92 -9.35 8.68
N LEU A 584 -18.51 -10.01 7.61
CA LEU A 584 -18.28 -9.43 6.28
C LEU A 584 -18.93 -10.31 5.22
N ASP A 585 -19.76 -9.69 4.38
CA ASP A 585 -20.30 -10.32 3.17
C ASP A 585 -19.59 -9.79 1.92
N VAL A 586 -19.05 -10.70 1.11
CA VAL A 586 -18.37 -10.43 -0.16
C VAL A 586 -19.14 -11.18 -1.25
N ASP A 587 -19.93 -10.45 -2.04
CA ASP A 587 -20.72 -10.97 -3.15
C ASP A 587 -20.63 -10.06 -4.38
N GLU A 588 -21.44 -10.33 -5.40
CA GLU A 588 -21.47 -9.58 -6.66
C GLU A 588 -22.14 -8.19 -6.53
N ALA A 589 -22.60 -7.80 -5.34
CA ALA A 589 -23.54 -6.68 -5.19
C ALA A 589 -23.06 -5.35 -5.78
N GLY A 590 -23.98 -4.71 -6.51
CA GLY A 590 -23.79 -3.56 -7.38
C GLY A 590 -24.27 -3.82 -8.82
N ALA A 591 -24.46 -5.10 -9.21
CA ALA A 591 -24.85 -5.50 -10.56
C ALA A 591 -26.23 -5.02 -11.04
N THR A 592 -27.18 -4.73 -10.13
CA THR A 592 -28.57 -4.40 -10.50
C THR A 592 -28.73 -3.04 -11.20
N ALA A 593 -27.74 -2.13 -11.09
CA ALA A 593 -27.73 -0.86 -11.82
C ALA A 593 -26.95 -0.91 -13.14
N ALA A 594 -26.07 -1.90 -13.31
CA ALA A 594 -25.21 -2.04 -14.50
C ALA A 594 -25.93 -2.73 -15.69
N ALA A 595 -27.12 -3.31 -15.48
CA ALA A 595 -27.94 -3.87 -16.54
C ALA A 595 -28.57 -2.78 -17.46
N ALA A 596 -28.46 -1.50 -17.09
CA ALA A 596 -28.88 -0.38 -17.93
C ALA A 596 -27.66 0.47 -18.32
N THR A 597 -27.41 0.55 -19.62
CA THR A 597 -26.45 1.43 -20.33
C THR A 597 -24.96 1.05 -20.31
N GLY A 598 -24.44 0.78 -21.51
CA GLY A 598 -23.00 0.84 -21.80
C GLY A 598 -22.58 0.01 -23.02
N VAL A 599 -22.53 0.64 -24.20
CA VAL A 599 -21.93 0.04 -25.40
C VAL A 599 -20.48 -0.34 -25.10
N VAL A 600 -20.17 -1.63 -25.11
CA VAL A 600 -18.80 -2.14 -24.95
C VAL A 600 -18.10 -2.03 -26.31
N ILE A 601 -17.19 -1.06 -26.44
CA ILE A 601 -16.26 -1.01 -27.57
C ILE A 601 -15.20 -2.08 -27.33
N MET A 602 -15.23 -3.17 -28.09
CA MET A 602 -14.16 -4.18 -28.08
C MET A 602 -12.98 -3.71 -28.95
N PRO A 603 -11.76 -3.59 -28.40
CA PRO A 603 -10.56 -3.38 -29.21
C PRO A 603 -10.26 -4.65 -30.02
N LEU A 604 -10.02 -4.50 -31.33
CA LEU A 604 -9.70 -5.57 -32.28
C LEU A 604 -8.25 -6.13 -32.17
N SER A 605 -7.60 -5.99 -31.01
CA SER A 605 -6.23 -6.49 -30.80
C SER A 605 -6.13 -7.30 -29.50
N PHE A 606 -5.53 -8.49 -29.58
CA PHE A 606 -5.35 -9.40 -28.45
C PHE A 606 -4.27 -8.88 -27.50
N ARG A 607 -4.61 -7.91 -26.64
CA ARG A 607 -3.72 -7.51 -25.52
C ARG A 607 -3.83 -8.55 -24.41
N HIS A 608 -2.74 -9.27 -24.14
CA HIS A 608 -2.66 -10.19 -23.00
C HIS A 608 -2.95 -9.42 -21.71
N THR A 609 -4.05 -9.77 -21.05
CA THR A 609 -4.42 -9.14 -19.78
C THR A 609 -3.87 -10.01 -18.65
N PRO A 610 -3.05 -9.46 -17.75
CA PRO A 610 -2.53 -10.24 -16.62
C PRO A 610 -3.70 -10.70 -15.73
N VAL A 611 -3.56 -11.90 -15.17
CA VAL A 611 -4.55 -12.52 -14.29
C VAL A 611 -4.07 -12.39 -12.86
N LEU A 612 -4.94 -11.91 -11.98
CA LEU A 612 -4.73 -11.94 -10.54
C LEU A 612 -5.87 -12.74 -9.92
N LYS A 613 -5.56 -13.94 -9.44
CA LYS A 613 -6.54 -14.91 -8.96
C LYS A 613 -6.26 -15.24 -7.50
N PHE A 614 -7.24 -14.97 -6.64
CA PHE A 614 -7.19 -15.22 -5.20
C PHE A 614 -7.70 -16.64 -4.91
N ASP A 615 -6.93 -17.64 -5.32
CA ASP A 615 -7.23 -19.08 -5.25
C ASP A 615 -6.40 -19.84 -4.22
N ARG A 616 -5.83 -19.13 -3.25
CA ARG A 616 -5.02 -19.65 -2.14
C ARG A 616 -5.01 -18.63 -1.00
N PRO A 617 -4.56 -18.99 0.22
CA PRO A 617 -4.62 -18.11 1.37
C PRO A 617 -4.10 -16.70 1.12
N PHE A 618 -4.90 -15.70 1.52
CA PHE A 618 -4.60 -14.29 1.31
C PHE A 618 -5.00 -13.45 2.52
N MET A 619 -4.41 -12.27 2.64
CA MET A 619 -4.75 -11.29 3.67
C MET A 619 -5.80 -10.31 3.14
N VAL A 620 -6.75 -9.94 3.98
CA VAL A 620 -7.80 -8.95 3.69
C VAL A 620 -7.73 -7.80 4.69
N ILE A 621 -7.81 -6.57 4.17
CA ILE A 621 -7.86 -5.35 4.98
C ILE A 621 -8.94 -4.45 4.38
N VAL A 622 -9.97 -4.12 5.15
CA VAL A 622 -11.01 -3.18 4.73
C VAL A 622 -10.79 -1.88 5.48
N MET A 623 -10.74 -0.77 4.74
CA MET A 623 -10.42 0.54 5.30
C MET A 623 -11.36 1.61 4.80
N ASP A 624 -11.62 2.57 5.67
CA ASP A 624 -12.25 3.84 5.33
C ASP A 624 -11.19 4.80 4.76
N GLN A 625 -11.42 5.31 3.56
CA GLN A 625 -10.47 6.13 2.81
C GLN A 625 -10.42 7.57 3.27
N GLU A 626 -11.45 8.06 3.97
CA GLU A 626 -11.48 9.42 4.50
C GLU A 626 -10.70 9.51 5.81
N THR A 627 -11.05 8.66 6.77
CA THR A 627 -10.41 8.59 8.09
C THR A 627 -9.12 7.79 8.09
N LYS A 628 -8.82 7.03 7.02
CA LYS A 628 -7.70 6.07 6.97
C LYS A 628 -7.77 4.99 8.06
N SER A 629 -8.94 4.76 8.65
CA SER A 629 -9.14 3.76 9.70
C SER A 629 -9.26 2.36 9.13
N ILE A 630 -8.64 1.38 9.81
CA ILE A 630 -8.78 -0.04 9.49
C ILE A 630 -10.09 -0.56 10.10
N LEU A 631 -11.09 -0.78 9.25
CA LEU A 631 -12.40 -1.30 9.64
C LEU A 631 -12.33 -2.80 9.90
N PHE A 632 -11.64 -3.54 9.02
CA PHE A 632 -11.44 -4.97 9.19
C PHE A 632 -10.02 -5.37 8.79
N MET A 633 -9.53 -6.42 9.43
CA MET A 633 -8.24 -7.03 9.14
C MET A 633 -8.32 -8.54 9.37
N GLY A 634 -7.67 -9.32 8.51
CA GLY A 634 -7.68 -10.75 8.66
C GLY A 634 -6.96 -11.53 7.58
N LYS A 635 -6.98 -12.85 7.73
CA LYS A 635 -6.58 -13.84 6.74
C LYS A 635 -7.71 -14.78 6.38
N ILE A 636 -7.78 -15.10 5.10
CA ILE A 636 -8.68 -16.10 4.55
C ILE A 636 -7.85 -17.32 4.21
N ILE A 637 -8.01 -18.39 4.98
CA ILE A 637 -7.41 -19.70 4.75
C ILE A 637 -8.35 -20.57 3.90
N ASN A 638 -9.65 -20.52 4.16
CA ASN A 638 -10.66 -21.25 3.41
C ASN A 638 -11.94 -20.39 3.25
N PRO A 639 -12.30 -19.94 2.04
CA PRO A 639 -13.48 -19.11 1.80
C PRO A 639 -14.82 -19.84 1.99
N ALA A 640 -14.83 -21.18 1.96
CA ALA A 640 -16.03 -21.99 2.15
C ALA A 640 -16.43 -22.12 3.63
N ASN A 641 -15.52 -21.82 4.55
CA ASN A 641 -15.80 -21.78 5.98
C ASN A 641 -16.44 -20.42 6.33
N LYS A 642 -17.67 -20.48 6.83
CA LYS A 642 -18.43 -19.32 7.28
C LYS A 642 -17.93 -18.80 8.61
#